data_AF-A0A241VQ67-F1
#
_entry.id   AF-A0A241VQ67-F1
#
_cell.length_a   1.000
_cell.length_b   1.000
_cell.length_c   1.000
_cell.angle_alpha   90.00
_cell.angle_beta   90.00
_cell.angle_gamma   90.00
#
_symmetry.space_group_name_H-M   'P 1'
#
loop_
_entity.id
_entity.type
_entity.pdbx_description
1 polymer ?
#
loop_
_entity_poly.entity_id
_entity_poly.type
_entity_poly.pdbx_seq_one_letter_code
_entity_poly.pdbx_strand_id
1 'polypeptide(L)'
;MFHTVLVANRGEIAVRAIRTLKKLGIKSIAVYSDIDRFAQHVLDADIAISLQGIELEHTYLNIDRLMDIAKETGAQAIFPGYGFLSESADFAQRCEQNNLVFIGPTAFQIEEFGLKHRARELAALAHVPMTPGTGLLNNLEEALNAAESIGYPIMLKSTAGGGGIGLTKCDSQTALIEAFESVKRLGKQFFKDSGVFLERFVDQARHIEVQIFGDGQGHVIALGERDCSLQRRNQKIIEETPAAHLPEQTREKLHLAAIQLGQTVNYRSAGTVEFIYDPSKDEFYFLEVNTRLQVEHPVTEMATGLDLIECMLKVAAGDELDWEMLTKVQPQGCAIEVRIYAEDTLKNFQPSPGVLTEVYFPDDIRVDTWVSTGTEISQYYDPMIAKIIVHAQNRPAAIQKLKEALEKVRLNGISTNLDYIREIIATSQFENMQIWTRMLDHFKNTPKVIEVIQAGTHSSIQDYPGRIGYWDIGVPPSGPMDDFAFRLANKIVGNDSQAAGFEFTLLGPTLKFHIDTVIALTGAPCAASLDEEMVPFWQPIYVKSGQTLKLGQVESGCRTYLAVRHGLNVPLYLGSRSTFALGNFGGHAGRILRMGDMIKTVDPAQLQPEQSAATAVPRALPNELIPTYHKEWKIGVLYGPHGAPDFFKQEYIDEFFASEWTVHFNSNRLGIRLSGPSPSWARENGGEAGLHPSNIHDCEYAIGAINFTGDFPVILAKDGPSLGGFVCPVTIAKAELWKIGQLKADDKISFFPLTIEQANQLEQQQLDFIENFEITTTLNPLSHAVTVTGGIILAQKEQTTLSPKTIYRQAGDSYILLEYGDNILDLSLRLRVHQLIEMIRAQSIAGILELSPGVRSLQIKYDGLIISQSTLMHKLLLLEDQMGDLSQIRIPSRILYLPMAFEDRATLDAVERYQESVCSKAPWLPNNVDFIQRINGLEHRNQVKQVVFDANYLVLGLGDVYLTAPCAVPIDPRHRLLSSKYNPARTFTAEGTVGIGGMYMCIYGMDSPGGYQLVGRTIPIWNKFKKNKQFGDQPWFLQFFDQIKFFEVSETELEQWRLDFANGQAQIRIEETIFDYAEHCQFLADHAQSITDFQEKQQLAFKTEVTRWKNEFVHAEEIHEPEVEQQDFSDFIALNASMTGNVWKVLVEQGQIVKKGETIAIIEAMKMELPVYADEEGTVKAIICRAGQTVHTGEPLVYMK
;
A
#
# COMPACT_ATOMS: atom_id res chain seq x y z
N MET A 1 24.09 -15.48 35.66
CA MET A 1 23.09 -15.11 34.63
C MET A 1 22.30 -13.87 35.05
N PHE A 2 21.97 -12.96 34.11
CA PHE A 2 21.17 -11.76 34.34
C PHE A 2 19.66 -12.05 34.44
N HIS A 3 18.90 -11.13 35.03
CA HIS A 3 17.44 -11.13 35.05
C HIS A 3 16.82 -10.14 34.08
N THR A 4 17.51 -9.03 33.81
CA THR A 4 17.01 -7.97 32.93
C THR A 4 18.15 -7.32 32.16
N VAL A 5 18.01 -7.25 30.83
CA VAL A 5 19.03 -6.75 29.90
C VAL A 5 18.41 -5.69 28.98
N LEU A 6 19.09 -4.55 28.85
CA LEU A 6 18.74 -3.51 27.89
C LEU A 6 19.44 -3.75 26.57
N VAL A 7 18.69 -3.66 25.47
CA VAL A 7 19.23 -3.76 24.10
C VAL A 7 19.40 -2.35 23.55
N ALA A 8 20.64 -1.88 23.49
CA ALA A 8 20.98 -0.53 23.01
C ALA A 8 21.15 -0.53 21.47
N ASN A 9 20.13 -1.01 20.78
CA ASN A 9 20.10 -1.14 19.32
C ASN A 9 18.66 -1.20 18.79
N ARG A 10 18.51 -1.33 17.47
CA ARG A 10 17.22 -1.43 16.76
C ARG A 10 17.24 -2.55 15.72
N GLY A 11 16.13 -2.73 15.00
CA GLY A 11 16.09 -3.56 13.80
C GLY A 11 16.35 -5.04 14.07
N GLU A 12 17.01 -5.72 13.13
CA GLU A 12 17.19 -7.17 13.12
C GLU A 12 18.07 -7.67 14.27
N ILE A 13 19.11 -6.94 14.66
CA ILE A 13 20.00 -7.36 15.75
C ILE A 13 19.31 -7.26 17.10
N ALA A 14 18.44 -6.27 17.28
CA ALA A 14 17.62 -6.16 18.48
C ALA A 14 16.60 -7.31 18.56
N VAL A 15 15.89 -7.61 17.46
CA VAL A 15 14.97 -8.76 17.38
C VAL A 15 15.71 -10.06 17.69
N ARG A 16 16.91 -10.27 17.11
CA ARG A 16 17.74 -11.42 17.42
C ARG A 16 18.00 -11.44 18.94
N ALA A 17 18.61 -10.40 19.49
CA ALA A 17 19.03 -10.40 20.90
C ALA A 17 17.86 -10.73 21.84
N ILE A 18 16.69 -10.13 21.60
CA ILE A 18 15.47 -10.38 22.36
C ILE A 18 15.04 -11.85 22.26
N ARG A 19 15.15 -12.49 21.09
CA ARG A 19 14.87 -13.93 20.92
C ARG A 19 15.74 -14.80 21.81
N THR A 20 17.05 -14.52 21.88
CA THR A 20 17.98 -15.24 22.76
C THR A 20 17.69 -14.94 24.25
N LEU A 21 17.42 -13.68 24.62
CA LEU A 21 17.05 -13.32 25.99
C LEU A 21 15.79 -14.05 26.45
N LYS A 22 14.76 -14.10 25.60
CA LYS A 22 13.50 -14.81 25.85
C LYS A 22 13.71 -16.31 26.00
N LYS A 23 14.55 -16.94 25.16
CA LYS A 23 14.94 -18.36 25.30
C LYS A 23 15.57 -18.65 26.66
N LEU A 24 16.35 -17.71 27.20
CA LEU A 24 17.03 -17.81 28.49
C LEU A 24 16.17 -17.36 29.69
N GLY A 25 14.93 -16.90 29.46
CA GLY A 25 14.05 -16.38 30.51
C GLY A 25 14.50 -15.04 31.10
N ILE A 26 15.30 -14.27 30.35
CA ILE A 26 15.80 -12.94 30.74
C ILE A 26 14.85 -11.88 30.20
N LYS A 27 14.42 -10.95 31.05
CA LYS A 27 13.59 -9.83 30.60
C LYS A 27 14.40 -8.89 29.71
N SER A 28 13.81 -8.50 28.59
CA SER A 28 14.38 -7.64 27.58
C SER A 28 13.79 -6.23 27.67
N ILE A 29 14.66 -5.21 27.56
CA ILE A 29 14.25 -3.83 27.40
C ILE A 29 14.67 -3.34 26.01
N ALA A 30 13.69 -3.00 25.17
CA ALA A 30 13.91 -2.30 23.92
C ALA A 30 13.90 -0.78 24.15
N VAL A 31 14.75 -0.08 23.38
CA VAL A 31 14.67 1.37 23.22
C VAL A 31 14.29 1.69 21.79
N TYR A 32 13.56 2.79 21.57
CA TYR A 32 13.10 3.14 20.22
C TYR A 32 13.01 4.66 20.00
N SER A 33 13.31 5.08 18.78
CA SER A 33 12.96 6.40 18.26
C SER A 33 11.49 6.45 17.84
N ASP A 34 10.94 7.64 17.59
CA ASP A 34 9.52 7.78 17.26
C ASP A 34 9.09 7.00 16.00
N ILE A 35 9.98 6.86 15.01
CA ILE A 35 9.71 6.08 13.80
C ILE A 35 9.80 4.57 14.01
N ASP A 36 10.49 4.11 15.06
CA ASP A 36 10.64 2.69 15.38
C ASP A 36 9.62 2.22 16.42
N ARG A 37 8.66 3.07 16.83
CA ARG A 37 7.66 2.78 17.86
C ARG A 37 6.90 1.48 17.66
N PHE A 38 6.69 1.06 16.41
CA PHE A 38 6.02 -0.18 16.05
C PHE A 38 6.93 -1.18 15.32
N ALA A 39 8.26 -0.99 15.39
CA ALA A 39 9.22 -1.94 14.86
C ALA A 39 9.20 -3.25 15.66
N GLN A 40 9.56 -4.36 15.02
CA GLN A 40 9.41 -5.69 15.62
C GLN A 40 10.17 -5.85 16.95
N HIS A 41 11.34 -5.22 17.12
CA HIS A 41 12.09 -5.30 18.38
C HIS A 41 11.35 -4.63 19.55
N VAL A 42 10.53 -3.62 19.28
CA VAL A 42 9.68 -2.98 20.29
C VAL A 42 8.55 -3.92 20.70
N LEU A 43 7.93 -4.58 19.72
CA LEU A 43 6.80 -5.48 19.94
C LEU A 43 7.21 -6.80 20.62
N ASP A 44 8.45 -7.25 20.39
CA ASP A 44 8.97 -8.51 20.94
C ASP A 44 9.49 -8.38 22.38
N ALA A 45 9.85 -7.18 22.81
CA ALA A 45 10.46 -6.93 24.12
C ALA A 45 9.44 -6.98 25.27
N ASP A 46 9.91 -7.29 26.48
CA ASP A 46 9.07 -7.28 27.69
C ASP A 46 8.76 -5.86 28.17
N ILE A 47 9.70 -4.93 27.93
CA ILE A 47 9.61 -3.51 28.25
C ILE A 47 10.12 -2.74 27.03
N ALA A 48 9.42 -1.67 26.63
CA ALA A 48 9.88 -0.78 25.59
C ALA A 48 9.83 0.68 26.06
N ILE A 49 10.91 1.42 25.84
CA ILE A 49 11.03 2.82 26.30
C ILE A 49 11.37 3.74 25.12
N SER A 50 10.58 4.80 24.96
CA SER A 50 10.82 5.83 23.96
C SER A 50 12.07 6.66 24.31
N LEU A 51 12.91 6.87 23.32
CA LEU A 51 14.04 7.79 23.35
C LEU A 51 13.63 9.23 23.02
N GLN A 52 12.43 9.44 22.45
CA GLN A 52 11.89 10.69 21.93
C GLN A 52 12.71 11.29 20.77
N GLY A 53 12.06 11.57 19.64
CA GLY A 53 12.71 12.10 18.44
C GLY A 53 13.16 11.04 17.44
N ILE A 54 13.86 11.49 16.40
CA ILE A 54 14.25 10.68 15.23
C ILE A 54 15.78 10.69 15.02
N GLU A 55 16.43 11.82 15.28
CA GLU A 55 17.87 12.02 15.07
C GLU A 55 18.73 11.09 15.94
N LEU A 56 19.83 10.60 15.38
CA LEU A 56 20.68 9.60 16.03
C LEU A 56 21.31 10.12 17.33
N GLU A 57 21.79 11.36 17.32
CA GLU A 57 22.44 12.01 18.46
C GLU A 57 21.48 12.14 19.66
N HIS A 58 20.20 12.34 19.39
CA HIS A 58 19.16 12.46 20.40
C HIS A 58 18.58 11.11 20.84
N THR A 59 18.75 10.06 20.02
CA THR A 59 18.18 8.72 20.24
C THR A 59 19.25 7.67 20.52
N TYR A 60 19.57 6.80 19.55
CA TYR A 60 20.38 5.60 19.76
C TYR A 60 21.85 5.88 20.12
N LEU A 61 22.34 7.11 19.88
CA LEU A 61 23.69 7.54 20.30
C LEU A 61 23.70 8.33 21.62
N ASN A 62 22.54 8.54 22.24
CA ASN A 62 22.44 9.31 23.49
C ASN A 62 22.77 8.44 24.71
N ILE A 63 24.05 8.44 25.09
CA ILE A 63 24.57 7.67 26.23
C ILE A 63 23.84 8.00 27.53
N ASP A 64 23.63 9.28 27.83
CA ASP A 64 23.01 9.71 29.10
C ASP A 64 21.58 9.19 29.21
N ARG A 65 20.80 9.30 28.12
CA ARG A 65 19.44 8.77 28.08
C ARG A 65 19.41 7.25 28.26
N LEU A 66 20.33 6.51 27.64
CA LEU A 66 20.43 5.06 27.81
C LEU A 66 20.80 4.65 29.24
N MET A 67 21.68 5.41 29.90
CA MET A 67 22.04 5.20 31.31
C MET A 67 20.84 5.45 32.24
N ASP A 68 20.07 6.49 31.99
CA ASP A 68 18.87 6.82 32.76
C ASP A 68 17.82 5.71 32.62
N ILE A 69 17.55 5.26 31.39
CA ILE A 69 16.62 4.16 31.13
C ILE A 69 17.07 2.87 31.81
N ALA A 70 18.35 2.52 31.73
CA ALA A 70 18.89 1.34 32.38
C ALA A 70 18.66 1.37 33.91
N LYS A 71 18.81 2.55 34.54
CA LYS A 71 18.51 2.76 35.97
C LYS A 71 17.01 2.67 36.27
N GLU A 72 16.18 3.35 35.49
CA GLU A 72 14.71 3.39 35.66
C GLU A 72 14.09 2.00 35.58
N THR A 73 14.60 1.16 34.67
CA THR A 73 14.08 -0.18 34.39
C THR A 73 14.76 -1.29 35.18
N GLY A 74 15.84 -0.99 35.91
CA GLY A 74 16.61 -1.96 36.69
C GLY A 74 17.40 -2.94 35.82
N ALA A 75 17.83 -2.53 34.62
CA ALA A 75 18.71 -3.33 33.78
C ALA A 75 20.02 -3.63 34.52
N GLN A 76 20.53 -4.86 34.40
CA GLN A 76 21.81 -5.26 35.00
C GLN A 76 22.95 -5.24 33.99
N ALA A 77 22.60 -5.34 32.70
CA ALA A 77 23.55 -5.36 31.61
C ALA A 77 22.96 -4.70 30.36
N ILE A 78 23.83 -4.22 29.49
CA ILE A 78 23.48 -3.62 28.21
C ILE A 78 24.11 -4.44 27.09
N PHE A 79 23.27 -4.91 26.16
CA PHE A 79 23.70 -5.52 24.91
C PHE A 79 23.70 -4.47 23.79
N PRO A 80 24.88 -4.09 23.26
CA PRO A 80 24.96 -3.01 22.28
C PRO A 80 24.77 -3.48 20.82
N GLY A 81 24.80 -4.79 20.54
CA GLY A 81 24.77 -5.31 19.17
C GLY A 81 25.98 -4.84 18.34
N TYR A 82 25.70 -4.29 17.16
CA TYR A 82 26.69 -3.67 16.26
C TYR A 82 26.19 -2.33 15.71
N GLY A 83 27.12 -1.50 15.24
CA GLY A 83 26.81 -0.09 14.94
C GLY A 83 26.54 0.70 16.22
N PHE A 84 26.04 1.93 16.09
CA PHE A 84 25.76 2.84 17.21
C PHE A 84 26.92 2.91 18.22
N LEU A 85 26.67 2.56 19.48
CA LEU A 85 27.61 2.65 20.60
C LEU A 85 28.38 1.35 20.86
N SER A 86 28.27 0.34 19.98
CA SER A 86 28.91 -0.98 20.19
C SER A 86 30.43 -0.97 20.25
N GLU A 87 31.08 0.00 19.60
CA GLU A 87 32.55 0.21 19.66
C GLU A 87 32.89 1.55 20.35
N SER A 88 32.00 2.06 21.19
CA SER A 88 32.25 3.26 21.98
C SER A 88 32.90 2.90 23.33
N ALA A 89 34.21 3.16 23.44
CA ALA A 89 34.95 2.98 24.69
C ALA A 89 34.35 3.82 25.83
N ASP A 90 33.91 5.05 25.54
CA ASP A 90 33.22 5.92 26.51
C ASP A 90 31.91 5.27 27.00
N PHE A 91 31.11 4.69 26.11
CA PHE A 91 29.87 4.02 26.50
C PHE A 91 30.13 2.78 27.38
N ALA A 92 31.11 1.95 27.02
CA ALA A 92 31.50 0.80 27.82
C ALA A 92 31.99 1.22 29.21
N GLN A 93 32.81 2.27 29.29
CA GLN A 93 33.29 2.84 30.55
C GLN A 93 32.14 3.42 31.40
N ARG A 94 31.21 4.13 30.77
CA ARG A 94 30.02 4.69 31.43
C ARG A 94 29.12 3.60 32.01
N CYS A 95 28.96 2.46 31.33
CA CYS A 95 28.26 1.30 31.87
C CYS A 95 28.92 0.82 33.17
N GLU A 96 30.23 0.56 33.15
CA GLU A 96 30.98 0.06 34.31
C GLU A 96 30.92 1.04 35.50
N GLN A 97 31.07 2.35 35.25
CA GLN A 97 30.94 3.39 36.27
C GLN A 97 29.55 3.46 36.93
N ASN A 98 28.52 2.97 36.25
CA ASN A 98 27.15 2.92 36.75
C ASN A 98 26.74 1.53 37.25
N ASN A 99 27.69 0.62 37.47
CA ASN A 99 27.46 -0.78 37.87
C ASN A 99 26.59 -1.57 36.87
N LEU A 100 26.64 -1.20 35.59
CA LEU A 100 26.00 -1.91 34.50
C LEU A 100 27.05 -2.74 33.75
N VAL A 101 26.74 -4.00 33.44
CA VAL A 101 27.65 -4.83 32.67
C VAL A 101 27.49 -4.53 31.18
N PHE A 102 28.55 -4.05 30.54
CA PHE A 102 28.62 -3.95 29.08
C PHE A 102 28.87 -5.33 28.47
N ILE A 103 27.93 -5.85 27.67
CA ILE A 103 28.02 -7.18 27.05
C ILE A 103 28.90 -7.08 25.80
N GLY A 104 30.21 -7.02 26.02
CA GLY A 104 31.23 -6.81 24.99
C GLY A 104 32.64 -6.74 25.60
N PRO A 105 33.66 -6.36 24.81
CA PRO A 105 35.01 -6.11 25.32
C PRO A 105 35.04 -4.95 26.34
N THR A 106 36.13 -4.81 27.08
CA THR A 106 36.32 -3.69 28.02
C THR A 106 36.61 -2.38 27.27
N ALA A 107 36.38 -1.23 27.90
CA ALA A 107 36.68 0.07 27.31
C ALA A 107 38.15 0.18 26.83
N PHE A 108 39.08 -0.36 27.62
CA PHE A 108 40.50 -0.44 27.26
C PHE A 108 40.74 -1.27 25.99
N GLN A 109 40.10 -2.43 25.86
CA GLN A 109 40.24 -3.29 24.68
C GLN A 109 39.65 -2.64 23.43
N ILE A 110 38.55 -1.91 23.56
CA ILE A 110 37.94 -1.13 22.47
C ILE A 110 38.90 -0.02 22.02
N GLU A 111 39.50 0.71 22.95
CA GLU A 111 40.42 1.81 22.64
C GLU A 111 41.71 1.34 21.95
N GLU A 112 42.32 0.26 22.46
CA GLU A 112 43.56 -0.30 21.91
C GLU A 112 43.41 -0.78 20.46
N PHE A 113 42.25 -1.35 20.09
CA PHE A 113 41.97 -1.77 18.72
C PHE A 113 41.31 -0.69 17.85
N GLY A 114 40.62 0.29 18.43
CA GLY A 114 39.99 1.39 17.69
C GLY A 114 40.99 2.37 17.06
N LEU A 115 42.19 2.49 17.65
CA LEU A 115 43.28 3.30 17.11
C LEU A 115 44.14 2.50 16.13
N LYS A 116 44.08 2.84 14.83
CA LYS A 116 44.79 2.12 13.75
C LYS A 116 46.28 1.86 14.00
N HIS A 117 47.00 2.81 14.59
CA HIS A 117 48.42 2.64 14.86
C HIS A 117 48.67 1.66 16.02
N ARG A 118 47.87 1.72 17.09
CA ARG A 118 47.95 0.79 18.24
C ARG A 118 47.56 -0.62 17.85
N ALA A 119 46.47 -0.79 17.09
CA ALA A 119 46.08 -2.10 16.57
C ALA A 119 47.20 -2.76 15.75
N ARG A 120 47.94 -1.98 14.94
CA ARG A 120 49.09 -2.49 14.17
C ARG A 120 50.31 -2.79 15.03
N GLU A 121 50.58 -2.00 16.07
CA GLU A 121 51.63 -2.30 17.06
C GLU A 121 51.34 -3.62 17.78
N LEU A 122 50.09 -3.84 18.21
CA LEU A 122 49.64 -5.08 18.82
C LEU A 122 49.73 -6.26 17.86
N ALA A 123 49.31 -6.08 16.60
CA ALA A 123 49.47 -7.08 15.55
C ALA A 123 50.94 -7.47 15.33
N ALA A 124 51.85 -6.48 15.28
CA ALA A 124 53.28 -6.73 15.17
C ALA A 124 53.87 -7.45 16.39
N LEU A 125 53.45 -7.08 17.61
CA LEU A 125 53.85 -7.75 18.86
C LEU A 125 53.35 -9.20 18.93
N ALA A 126 52.14 -9.46 18.42
CA ALA A 126 51.56 -10.79 18.29
C ALA A 126 52.11 -11.58 17.09
N HIS A 127 53.09 -11.04 16.36
CA HIS A 127 53.67 -11.65 15.16
C HIS A 127 52.64 -11.96 14.06
N VAL A 128 51.55 -11.19 14.00
CA VAL A 128 50.56 -11.28 12.93
C VAL A 128 51.15 -10.71 11.64
N PRO A 129 51.06 -11.43 10.50
CA PRO A 129 51.54 -10.92 9.22
C PRO A 129 50.91 -9.57 8.86
N MET A 130 51.74 -8.57 8.57
CA MET A 130 51.33 -7.24 8.15
C MET A 130 51.51 -7.08 6.63
N THR A 131 50.69 -6.24 6.00
CA THR A 131 50.88 -5.89 4.59
C THR A 131 52.27 -5.28 4.40
N PRO A 132 53.07 -5.74 3.43
CA PRO A 132 54.37 -5.13 3.14
C PRO A 132 54.18 -3.65 2.86
N GLY A 133 54.88 -2.80 3.60
CA GLY A 133 54.65 -1.37 3.57
C GLY A 133 55.76 -0.59 4.28
N THR A 134 55.58 0.72 4.35
CA THR A 134 56.53 1.64 4.97
C THR A 134 56.00 2.18 6.30
N GLY A 135 56.90 2.72 7.11
CA GLY A 135 56.50 3.74 8.08
C GLY A 135 56.07 5.04 7.38
N LEU A 136 55.97 6.12 8.14
CA LEU A 136 55.76 7.46 7.62
C LEU A 136 56.87 7.87 6.64
N LEU A 137 56.47 8.40 5.49
CA LEU A 137 57.36 8.89 4.43
C LEU A 137 57.46 10.41 4.50
N ASN A 138 58.68 10.93 4.43
CA ASN A 138 58.94 12.37 4.56
C ASN A 138 58.75 13.11 3.23
N ASN A 139 59.11 12.45 2.12
CA ASN A 139 59.15 13.03 0.78
C ASN A 139 58.83 12.00 -0.31
N LEU A 140 58.62 12.49 -1.54
CA LEU A 140 58.29 11.66 -2.70
C LEU A 140 59.43 10.70 -3.08
N GLU A 141 60.70 11.09 -2.90
CA GLU A 141 61.85 10.26 -3.25
C GLU A 141 61.92 8.99 -2.39
N GLU A 142 61.71 9.12 -1.08
CA GLU A 142 61.54 7.98 -0.16
C GLU A 142 60.38 7.07 -0.59
N ALA A 143 59.27 7.66 -1.05
CA ALA A 143 58.12 6.90 -1.53
C ALA A 143 58.45 6.12 -2.82
N LEU A 144 59.16 6.71 -3.77
CA LEU A 144 59.54 6.05 -5.01
C LEU A 144 60.50 4.87 -4.76
N ASN A 145 61.49 5.05 -3.89
CA ASN A 145 62.44 4.00 -3.51
C ASN A 145 61.74 2.84 -2.78
N ALA A 146 60.85 3.17 -1.85
CA ALA A 146 60.08 2.15 -1.15
C ALA A 146 59.12 1.40 -2.08
N ALA A 147 58.48 2.11 -3.02
CA ALA A 147 57.61 1.52 -4.03
C ALA A 147 58.32 0.50 -4.93
N GLU A 148 59.58 0.76 -5.30
CA GLU A 148 60.40 -0.16 -6.08
C GLU A 148 60.67 -1.46 -5.31
N SER A 149 60.92 -1.36 -3.99
CA SER A 149 61.10 -2.53 -3.13
C SER A 149 59.81 -3.30 -2.84
N ILE A 150 58.68 -2.62 -2.68
CA ILE A 150 57.38 -3.25 -2.39
C ILE A 150 56.79 -3.91 -3.64
N GLY A 151 57.01 -3.27 -4.80
CA GLY A 151 56.47 -3.64 -6.10
C GLY A 151 55.06 -3.09 -6.33
N TYR A 152 54.82 -2.54 -7.54
CA TYR A 152 53.51 -2.08 -7.98
C TYR A 152 52.54 -3.24 -8.28
N PRO A 153 51.21 -3.06 -8.13
CA PRO A 153 50.56 -1.84 -7.63
C PRO A 153 50.72 -1.66 -6.11
N ILE A 154 50.74 -0.40 -5.68
CA ILE A 154 50.81 0.00 -4.27
C ILE A 154 49.63 0.91 -3.91
N MET A 155 49.31 0.99 -2.64
CA MET A 155 48.33 1.92 -2.08
C MET A 155 49.08 3.00 -1.30
N LEU A 156 48.99 4.24 -1.76
CA LEU A 156 49.45 5.40 -1.02
C LEU A 156 48.35 5.85 -0.07
N LYS A 157 48.64 5.90 1.24
CA LYS A 157 47.66 6.21 2.29
C LYS A 157 48.15 7.38 3.16
N SER A 158 47.22 8.20 3.62
CA SER A 158 47.47 9.15 4.72
C SER A 158 47.32 8.47 6.08
N THR A 159 48.05 8.93 7.10
CA THR A 159 48.02 8.34 8.46
C THR A 159 46.66 8.43 9.14
N ALA A 160 45.90 9.47 8.83
CA ALA A 160 44.59 9.72 9.44
C ALA A 160 43.41 9.43 8.49
N GLY A 161 43.66 8.77 7.34
CA GLY A 161 42.62 8.47 6.35
C GLY A 161 41.61 7.42 6.84
N GLY A 162 40.32 7.76 6.79
CA GLY A 162 39.17 6.88 7.04
C GLY A 162 38.18 6.92 5.87
N GLY A 163 37.43 5.83 5.66
CA GLY A 163 36.31 5.79 4.69
C GLY A 163 36.69 6.00 3.22
N GLY A 164 37.92 5.65 2.80
CA GLY A 164 38.36 5.85 1.40
C GLY A 164 38.96 7.23 1.09
N ILE A 165 38.95 8.17 2.04
CA ILE A 165 39.49 9.52 1.85
C ILE A 165 40.98 9.54 2.21
N GLY A 166 41.81 10.12 1.33
CA GLY A 166 43.26 10.20 1.54
C GLY A 166 43.97 8.86 1.31
N LEU A 167 43.48 8.05 0.36
CA LEU A 167 44.16 6.86 -0.15
C LEU A 167 44.03 6.76 -1.68
N THR A 168 45.06 6.30 -2.36
CA THR A 168 45.10 6.19 -3.83
C THR A 168 45.91 4.99 -4.28
N LYS A 169 45.32 4.17 -5.16
CA LYS A 169 46.01 3.09 -5.84
C LYS A 169 46.96 3.69 -6.87
N CYS A 170 48.23 3.30 -6.82
CA CYS A 170 49.24 3.69 -7.78
C CYS A 170 49.68 2.43 -8.51
N ASP A 171 49.35 2.33 -9.80
CA ASP A 171 49.75 1.21 -10.67
C ASP A 171 51.17 1.34 -11.22
N SER A 172 51.77 2.54 -11.10
CA SER A 172 53.11 2.82 -11.63
C SER A 172 53.78 3.96 -10.86
N GLN A 173 55.06 4.15 -11.14
CA GLN A 173 55.85 5.29 -10.64
C GLN A 173 55.23 6.63 -10.98
N THR A 174 54.73 6.81 -12.21
CA THR A 174 54.06 8.04 -12.64
C THR A 174 52.80 8.31 -11.82
N ALA A 175 51.97 7.28 -11.61
CA ALA A 175 50.76 7.41 -10.80
C ALA A 175 51.06 7.77 -9.34
N LEU A 176 52.16 7.25 -8.77
CA LEU A 176 52.60 7.62 -7.42
C LEU A 176 53.00 9.10 -7.34
N ILE A 177 53.75 9.60 -8.33
CA ILE A 177 54.16 11.01 -8.40
C ILE A 177 52.94 11.93 -8.44
N GLU A 178 51.96 11.61 -9.28
CA GLU A 178 50.73 12.39 -9.43
C GLU A 178 49.85 12.36 -8.16
N ALA A 179 49.81 11.22 -7.48
CA ALA A 179 48.98 11.04 -6.29
C ALA A 179 49.58 11.64 -5.00
N PHE A 180 50.91 11.69 -4.87
CA PHE A 180 51.61 11.99 -3.61
C PHE A 180 51.16 13.30 -2.95
N GLU A 181 51.26 14.42 -3.68
CA GLU A 181 50.88 15.74 -3.15
C GLU A 181 49.37 15.85 -2.93
N SER A 182 48.56 15.19 -3.75
CA SER A 182 47.10 15.20 -3.61
C SER A 182 46.67 14.49 -2.33
N VAL A 183 47.17 13.28 -2.07
CA VAL A 183 46.88 12.49 -0.86
C VAL A 183 47.37 13.21 0.38
N LYS A 184 48.58 13.78 0.33
CA LYS A 184 49.16 14.56 1.43
C LYS A 184 48.32 15.81 1.76
N ARG A 185 47.83 16.51 0.74
CA ARG A 185 46.93 17.67 0.88
C ARG A 185 45.58 17.27 1.44
N LEU A 186 44.99 16.18 0.95
CA LEU A 186 43.71 15.64 1.44
C LEU A 186 43.84 15.23 2.91
N GLY A 187 44.91 14.53 3.29
CA GLY A 187 45.21 14.20 4.69
C GLY A 187 45.21 15.44 5.58
N LYS A 188 45.95 16.48 5.17
CA LYS A 188 46.06 17.73 5.91
C LYS A 188 44.73 18.48 6.03
N GLN A 189 43.95 18.51 4.95
CA GLN A 189 42.68 19.24 4.90
C GLN A 189 41.59 18.58 5.76
N PHE A 190 41.46 17.26 5.66
CA PHE A 190 40.37 16.53 6.30
C PHE A 190 40.70 16.08 7.72
N PHE A 191 41.98 15.84 8.01
CA PHE A 191 42.39 15.19 9.26
C PHE A 191 43.48 15.95 10.02
N LYS A 192 43.89 17.14 9.56
CA LYS A 192 44.97 17.96 10.13
C LYS A 192 46.32 17.22 10.26
N ASP A 193 46.49 16.11 9.53
CA ASP A 193 47.69 15.27 9.51
C ASP A 193 48.17 15.08 8.06
N SER A 194 49.42 15.43 7.79
CA SER A 194 50.04 15.32 6.46
C SER A 194 50.93 14.09 6.29
N GLY A 195 50.93 13.16 7.25
CA GLY A 195 51.67 11.92 7.14
C GLY A 195 51.13 11.03 6.02
N VAL A 196 52.04 10.43 5.24
CA VAL A 196 51.70 9.44 4.20
C VAL A 196 52.62 8.23 4.30
N PHE A 197 52.11 7.06 3.92
CA PHE A 197 52.85 5.80 3.88
C PHE A 197 52.40 4.95 2.68
N LEU A 198 53.22 3.96 2.30
CA LEU A 198 52.91 3.03 1.23
C LEU A 198 52.61 1.64 1.79
N GLU A 199 51.67 0.96 1.17
CA GLU A 199 51.44 -0.47 1.35
C GLU A 199 51.32 -1.16 0.00
N ARG A 200 51.70 -2.44 -0.05
CA ARG A 200 51.40 -3.32 -1.17
C ARG A 200 49.90 -3.35 -1.39
N PHE A 201 49.46 -3.16 -2.64
CA PHE A 201 48.07 -3.34 -3.01
C PHE A 201 47.85 -4.77 -3.53
N VAL A 202 46.93 -5.51 -2.91
CA VAL A 202 46.53 -6.84 -3.36
C VAL A 202 45.32 -6.67 -4.29
N ASP A 203 45.53 -6.86 -5.60
CA ASP A 203 44.53 -6.51 -6.62
C ASP A 203 43.31 -7.46 -6.59
N GLN A 204 43.54 -8.77 -6.45
CA GLN A 204 42.50 -9.80 -6.28
C GLN A 204 42.45 -10.31 -4.83
N ALA A 205 42.32 -9.37 -3.90
CA ALA A 205 42.21 -9.68 -2.47
C ALA A 205 40.90 -10.40 -2.15
N ARG A 206 40.98 -11.47 -1.35
CA ARG A 206 39.85 -11.97 -0.56
C ARG A 206 39.86 -11.30 0.82
N HIS A 207 38.68 -11.12 1.39
CA HIS A 207 38.51 -10.65 2.77
C HIS A 207 38.15 -11.86 3.62
N ILE A 208 39.10 -12.34 4.43
CA ILE A 208 38.91 -13.46 5.35
C ILE A 208 38.97 -12.94 6.76
N GLU A 209 38.01 -13.31 7.59
CA GLU A 209 37.94 -12.85 8.97
C GLU A 209 37.74 -14.01 9.94
N VAL A 210 38.27 -13.91 11.17
CA VAL A 210 38.15 -14.95 12.19
C VAL A 210 37.28 -14.47 13.33
N GLN A 211 36.25 -15.25 13.63
CA GLN A 211 35.50 -15.08 14.86
C GLN A 211 36.37 -15.49 16.04
N ILE A 212 36.77 -14.53 16.87
CA ILE A 212 37.39 -14.83 18.16
C ILE A 212 36.36 -14.71 19.28
N PHE A 213 36.59 -15.46 20.35
CA PHE A 213 35.81 -15.37 21.58
C PHE A 213 36.75 -15.49 22.78
N GLY A 214 36.62 -14.57 23.73
CA GLY A 214 37.55 -14.50 24.88
C GLY A 214 36.86 -14.31 26.22
N ASP A 215 37.53 -14.73 27.28
CA ASP A 215 37.01 -14.72 28.66
C ASP A 215 37.28 -13.42 29.42
N GLY A 216 38.13 -12.53 28.89
CA GLY A 216 38.59 -11.33 29.59
C GLY A 216 39.77 -11.55 30.54
N GLN A 217 40.27 -12.79 30.66
CA GLN A 217 41.33 -13.22 31.60
C GLN A 217 42.54 -13.86 30.88
N GLY A 218 42.56 -13.81 29.55
CA GLY A 218 43.68 -14.24 28.71
C GLY A 218 43.40 -15.53 27.93
N HIS A 219 42.26 -16.19 28.14
CA HIS A 219 41.83 -17.29 27.28
C HIS A 219 41.06 -16.73 26.07
N VAL A 220 41.55 -17.02 24.87
CA VAL A 220 40.92 -16.63 23.60
C VAL A 220 40.92 -17.84 22.67
N ILE A 221 39.81 -18.06 21.98
CA ILE A 221 39.64 -19.12 20.99
C ILE A 221 39.18 -18.55 19.66
N ALA A 222 39.43 -19.29 18.57
CA ALA A 222 38.83 -19.04 17.26
C ALA A 222 37.64 -19.99 17.07
N LEU A 223 36.48 -19.46 16.65
CA LEU A 223 35.25 -20.20 16.38
C LEU A 223 35.05 -20.48 14.87
N GLY A 224 36.11 -20.31 14.08
CA GLY A 224 36.10 -20.46 12.63
C GLY A 224 36.28 -19.13 11.88
N GLU A 225 36.57 -19.24 10.59
CA GLU A 225 36.71 -18.11 9.67
C GLU A 225 35.49 -17.92 8.76
N ARG A 226 35.30 -16.69 8.29
CA ARG A 226 34.31 -16.32 7.28
C ARG A 226 35.00 -15.67 6.09
N ASP A 227 34.48 -15.93 4.90
CA ASP A 227 34.83 -15.19 3.69
C ASP A 227 33.78 -14.10 3.46
N CYS A 228 34.21 -12.85 3.50
CA CYS A 228 33.38 -11.66 3.32
C CYS A 228 33.80 -10.88 2.06
N SER A 229 34.36 -11.57 1.05
CA SER A 229 34.95 -10.94 -0.14
C SER A 229 33.92 -10.31 -1.07
N LEU A 230 32.65 -10.72 -1.04
CA LEU A 230 31.63 -10.14 -1.92
C LEU A 230 31.12 -8.82 -1.34
N GLN A 231 31.84 -7.76 -1.69
CA GLN A 231 31.60 -6.40 -1.24
C GLN A 231 31.32 -5.48 -2.42
N ARG A 232 30.46 -4.49 -2.20
CA ARG A 232 30.21 -3.39 -3.13
C ARG A 232 30.65 -2.09 -2.47
N ARG A 233 31.64 -1.37 -3.03
CA ARG A 233 32.19 -0.15 -2.40
C ARG A 233 32.51 -0.35 -0.91
N ASN A 234 33.13 -1.48 -0.59
CA ASN A 234 33.48 -1.92 0.77
C ASN A 234 32.31 -2.25 1.71
N GLN A 235 31.09 -2.35 1.21
CA GLN A 235 29.92 -2.84 1.97
C GLN A 235 29.74 -4.34 1.68
N LYS A 236 29.77 -5.18 2.71
CA LYS A 236 29.59 -6.64 2.61
C LYS A 236 28.14 -6.98 2.22
N ILE A 237 27.94 -7.90 1.28
CA ILE A 237 26.62 -8.29 0.76
C ILE A 237 26.36 -9.80 0.91
N ILE A 238 27.40 -10.63 0.72
CA ILE A 238 27.34 -12.08 0.79
C ILE A 238 28.55 -12.57 1.58
N GLU A 239 28.30 -13.44 2.54
CA GLU A 239 29.31 -14.01 3.43
C GLU A 239 29.14 -15.53 3.54
N GLU A 240 30.23 -16.27 3.66
CA GLU A 240 30.18 -17.72 3.81
C GLU A 240 31.19 -18.27 4.81
N THR A 241 30.86 -19.41 5.42
CA THR A 241 31.77 -20.18 6.26
C THR A 241 31.59 -21.68 6.00
N PRO A 242 32.65 -22.50 6.05
CA PRO A 242 34.06 -22.11 6.08
C PRO A 242 34.51 -21.38 4.82
N ALA A 243 35.65 -20.68 4.87
CA ALA A 243 36.21 -20.05 3.68
C ALA A 243 36.65 -21.13 2.67
N ALA A 244 36.02 -21.16 1.49
CA ALA A 244 36.35 -22.14 0.46
C ALA A 244 37.71 -21.85 -0.20
N HIS A 245 38.38 -22.90 -0.71
CA HIS A 245 39.72 -22.81 -1.30
C HIS A 245 40.77 -22.12 -0.41
N LEU A 246 40.62 -22.20 0.92
CA LEU A 246 41.64 -21.79 1.89
C LEU A 246 42.38 -23.06 2.36
N PRO A 247 43.70 -23.20 2.10
CA PRO A 247 44.46 -24.36 2.55
C PRO A 247 44.43 -24.51 4.08
N GLU A 248 44.36 -25.74 4.59
CA GLU A 248 44.23 -25.99 6.03
C GLU A 248 45.41 -25.40 6.83
N GLN A 249 46.63 -25.52 6.31
CA GLN A 249 47.81 -24.91 6.94
C GLN A 249 47.71 -23.39 7.06
N THR A 250 47.09 -22.73 6.09
CA THR A 250 46.89 -21.28 6.11
C THR A 250 45.75 -20.93 7.07
N ARG A 251 44.66 -21.70 7.08
CA ARG A 251 43.57 -21.58 8.06
C ARG A 251 44.08 -21.67 9.49
N GLU A 252 44.87 -22.69 9.81
CA GLU A 252 45.46 -22.89 11.15
C GLU A 252 46.33 -21.69 11.58
N LYS A 253 47.19 -21.18 10.67
CA LYS A 253 48.01 -19.99 10.94
C LYS A 253 47.17 -18.73 11.15
N LEU A 254 46.10 -18.59 10.37
CA LEU A 254 45.21 -17.44 10.41
C LEU A 254 44.41 -17.44 11.72
N HIS A 255 43.89 -18.59 12.15
CA HIS A 255 43.25 -18.75 13.47
C HIS A 255 44.22 -18.50 14.62
N LEU A 256 45.44 -19.05 14.55
CA LEU A 256 46.47 -18.85 15.57
C LEU A 256 46.84 -17.37 15.71
N ALA A 257 47.02 -16.67 14.59
CA ALA A 257 47.31 -15.24 14.58
C ALA A 257 46.18 -14.42 15.22
N ALA A 258 44.92 -14.75 14.92
CA ALA A 258 43.76 -14.09 15.52
C ALA A 258 43.67 -14.32 17.04
N ILE A 259 43.92 -15.56 17.50
CA ILE A 259 43.96 -15.91 18.92
C ILE A 259 45.07 -15.14 19.64
N GLN A 260 46.30 -15.19 19.11
CA GLN A 260 47.46 -14.52 19.70
C GLN A 260 47.23 -13.01 19.80
N LEU A 261 46.64 -12.39 18.78
CA LEU A 261 46.30 -10.98 18.81
C LEU A 261 45.29 -10.66 19.93
N GLY A 262 44.22 -11.44 20.06
CA GLY A 262 43.25 -11.26 21.15
C GLY A 262 43.87 -11.44 22.55
N GLN A 263 44.82 -12.37 22.69
CA GLN A 263 45.53 -12.62 23.95
C GLN A 263 46.37 -11.42 24.41
N THR A 264 46.89 -10.59 23.49
CA THR A 264 47.70 -9.41 23.86
C THR A 264 46.98 -8.41 24.77
N VAL A 265 45.65 -8.38 24.73
CA VAL A 265 44.80 -7.48 25.53
C VAL A 265 43.82 -8.21 26.44
N ASN A 266 44.00 -9.53 26.63
CA ASN A 266 43.08 -10.42 27.35
C ASN A 266 41.63 -10.24 26.87
N TYR A 267 41.41 -10.31 25.55
CA TYR A 267 40.12 -9.97 24.94
C TYR A 267 38.91 -10.63 25.62
N ARG A 268 37.80 -9.90 25.77
CA ARG A 268 36.55 -10.38 26.38
C ARG A 268 35.41 -10.39 25.36
N SER A 269 34.54 -11.39 25.44
CA SER A 269 33.33 -11.54 24.61
C SER A 269 33.66 -11.87 23.15
N ALA A 270 32.74 -11.59 22.23
CA ALA A 270 32.89 -11.81 20.79
C ALA A 270 33.62 -10.64 20.12
N GLY A 271 34.58 -10.96 19.25
CA GLY A 271 35.28 -10.02 18.37
C GLY A 271 35.69 -10.68 17.07
N THR A 272 36.12 -9.89 16.10
CA THR A 272 36.57 -10.41 14.81
C THR A 272 37.91 -9.82 14.42
N VAL A 273 38.84 -10.67 13.99
CA VAL A 273 40.11 -10.23 13.38
C VAL A 273 40.00 -10.39 11.86
N GLU A 274 40.09 -9.27 11.13
CA GLU A 274 39.95 -9.23 9.68
C GLU A 274 41.31 -9.28 8.98
N PHE A 275 41.36 -9.99 7.85
CA PHE A 275 42.56 -10.18 7.04
C PHE A 275 42.29 -9.96 5.55
N ILE A 276 43.28 -9.40 4.87
CA ILE A 276 43.40 -9.47 3.41
C ILE A 276 44.11 -10.78 3.08
N TYR A 277 43.52 -11.62 2.22
CA TYR A 277 44.14 -12.85 1.72
C TYR A 277 44.47 -12.72 0.23
N ASP A 278 45.69 -13.04 -0.16
CA ASP A 278 46.16 -13.15 -1.55
C ASP A 278 46.19 -14.63 -1.97
N PRO A 279 45.18 -15.10 -2.73
CA PRO A 279 45.11 -16.51 -3.13
C PRO A 279 46.25 -16.95 -4.03
N SER A 280 46.89 -16.02 -4.75
CA SER A 280 47.97 -16.34 -5.70
C SER A 280 49.27 -16.70 -4.98
N LYS A 281 49.46 -16.17 -3.77
CA LYS A 281 50.65 -16.38 -2.94
C LYS A 281 50.39 -17.26 -1.72
N ASP A 282 49.12 -17.52 -1.41
CA ASP A 282 48.70 -18.15 -0.16
C ASP A 282 49.22 -17.37 1.07
N GLU A 283 49.14 -16.05 1.01
CA GLU A 283 49.57 -15.12 2.06
C GLU A 283 48.38 -14.32 2.58
N PHE A 284 48.30 -14.09 3.90
CA PHE A 284 47.30 -13.22 4.51
C PHE A 284 47.96 -12.09 5.28
N TYR A 285 47.27 -10.98 5.45
CA TYR A 285 47.76 -9.78 6.13
C TYR A 285 46.67 -9.15 6.99
N PHE A 286 47.03 -8.70 8.18
CA PHE A 286 46.13 -8.02 9.12
C PHE A 286 45.50 -6.77 8.50
N LEU A 287 44.19 -6.63 8.68
CA LEU A 287 43.42 -5.46 8.28
C LEU A 287 42.99 -4.64 9.50
N GLU A 288 42.14 -5.21 10.35
CA GLU A 288 41.61 -4.58 11.55
C GLU A 288 41.04 -5.61 12.55
N VAL A 289 40.66 -5.14 13.74
CA VAL A 289 39.85 -5.91 14.70
C VAL A 289 38.55 -5.16 14.91
N ASN A 290 37.42 -5.81 14.67
CA ASN A 290 36.14 -5.29 15.12
C ASN A 290 35.88 -5.75 16.54
N THR A 291 35.70 -4.80 17.45
CA THR A 291 35.60 -5.03 18.89
C THR A 291 34.16 -5.31 19.34
N ARG A 292 33.45 -6.11 18.56
CA ARG A 292 32.02 -6.39 18.72
C ARG A 292 31.59 -7.64 17.94
N LEU A 293 30.34 -8.04 18.15
CA LEU A 293 29.65 -8.96 17.25
C LEU A 293 29.50 -8.32 15.85
N GLN A 294 29.48 -9.12 14.80
CA GLN A 294 29.28 -8.66 13.42
C GLN A 294 27.93 -9.11 12.85
N VAL A 295 27.52 -8.51 11.72
CA VAL A 295 26.24 -8.79 11.06
C VAL A 295 26.17 -10.25 10.64
N GLU A 296 27.27 -10.75 10.07
CA GLU A 296 27.50 -12.08 9.49
C GLU A 296 27.76 -13.20 10.50
N HIS A 297 27.69 -12.92 11.82
CA HIS A 297 27.84 -13.97 12.83
C HIS A 297 26.89 -15.19 12.69
N PRO A 298 25.67 -15.09 12.10
CA PRO A 298 24.78 -16.24 11.92
C PRO A 298 25.38 -17.38 11.10
N VAL A 299 26.27 -17.13 10.13
CA VAL A 299 26.89 -18.23 9.37
C VAL A 299 27.77 -19.08 10.28
N THR A 300 28.51 -18.45 11.20
CA THR A 300 29.31 -19.15 12.23
C THR A 300 28.39 -19.97 13.14
N GLU A 301 27.28 -19.39 13.59
CA GLU A 301 26.30 -20.11 14.43
C GLU A 301 25.70 -21.33 13.73
N MET A 302 25.33 -21.19 12.45
CA MET A 302 24.79 -22.30 11.67
C MET A 302 25.80 -23.44 11.48
N ALA A 303 27.07 -23.10 11.25
CA ALA A 303 28.11 -24.11 11.07
C ALA A 303 28.57 -24.77 12.38
N THR A 304 28.48 -24.06 13.51
CA THR A 304 29.00 -24.54 14.80
C THR A 304 27.91 -25.07 15.75
N GLY A 305 26.66 -24.67 15.55
CA GLY A 305 25.55 -24.92 16.47
C GLY A 305 25.54 -24.02 17.71
N LEU A 306 26.41 -23.01 17.78
CA LEU A 306 26.51 -22.08 18.90
C LEU A 306 25.48 -20.95 18.77
N ASP A 307 25.01 -20.43 19.91
CA ASP A 307 24.34 -19.13 20.00
C ASP A 307 25.36 -18.14 20.58
N LEU A 308 25.93 -17.29 19.74
CA LEU A 308 27.02 -16.39 20.14
C LEU A 308 26.54 -15.32 21.13
N ILE A 309 25.30 -14.86 21.02
CA ILE A 309 24.71 -13.92 21.99
C ILE A 309 24.56 -14.60 23.35
N GLU A 310 24.14 -15.87 23.40
CA GLU A 310 24.11 -16.66 24.64
C GLU A 310 25.52 -16.78 25.25
N CYS A 311 26.54 -17.05 24.45
CA CYS A 311 27.93 -17.09 24.92
C CYS A 311 28.38 -15.73 25.49
N MET A 312 28.10 -14.63 24.77
CA MET A 312 28.44 -13.27 25.22
C MET A 312 27.78 -12.93 26.56
N LEU A 313 26.50 -13.30 26.74
CA LEU A 313 25.76 -13.11 27.99
C LEU A 313 26.39 -13.87 29.15
N LYS A 314 26.78 -15.14 28.94
CA LYS A 314 27.40 -15.98 29.99
C LYS A 314 28.75 -15.42 30.43
N VAL A 315 29.63 -15.04 29.49
CA VAL A 315 30.92 -14.39 29.83
C VAL A 315 30.68 -13.09 30.60
N ALA A 316 29.77 -12.24 30.12
CA ALA A 316 29.48 -10.97 30.76
C ALA A 316 28.93 -11.15 32.19
N ALA A 317 28.14 -12.21 32.43
CA ALA A 317 27.61 -12.53 33.75
C ALA A 317 28.63 -13.18 34.71
N GLY A 318 29.81 -13.58 34.20
CA GLY A 318 30.77 -14.38 34.96
C GLY A 318 30.34 -15.83 35.17
N ASP A 319 29.40 -16.34 34.36
CA ASP A 319 28.97 -17.74 34.40
C ASP A 319 30.04 -18.64 33.76
N GLU A 320 30.18 -19.88 34.25
CA GLU A 320 31.10 -20.84 33.65
C GLU A 320 30.67 -21.23 32.23
N LEU A 321 31.63 -21.18 31.30
CA LEU A 321 31.51 -21.74 29.96
C LEU A 321 32.34 -23.03 29.86
N ASP A 322 31.85 -23.98 29.07
CA ASP A 322 32.63 -25.16 28.70
C ASP A 322 33.66 -24.78 27.63
N TRP A 323 34.76 -24.17 28.07
CA TRP A 323 35.87 -23.76 27.21
C TRP A 323 36.48 -24.94 26.46
N GLU A 324 36.51 -26.14 27.06
CA GLU A 324 37.03 -27.32 26.39
C GLU A 324 36.16 -27.73 25.20
N MET A 325 34.83 -27.67 25.35
CA MET A 325 33.89 -27.84 24.23
C MET A 325 34.11 -26.75 23.19
N LEU A 326 34.10 -25.48 23.58
CA LEU A 326 34.24 -24.35 22.65
C LEU A 326 35.55 -24.39 21.85
N THR A 327 36.68 -24.80 22.45
CA THR A 327 37.95 -24.96 21.72
C THR A 327 37.91 -26.11 20.70
N LYS A 328 37.09 -27.14 20.94
CA LYS A 328 36.96 -28.31 20.05
C LYS A 328 35.87 -28.14 18.99
N VAL A 329 34.99 -27.15 19.12
CA VAL A 329 33.96 -26.86 18.12
C VAL A 329 34.61 -26.51 16.80
N GLN A 330 34.24 -27.25 15.75
CA GLN A 330 34.70 -27.03 14.39
C GLN A 330 33.47 -26.83 13.49
N PRO A 331 33.51 -25.87 12.54
CA PRO A 331 32.46 -25.70 11.56
C PRO A 331 32.10 -27.03 10.86
N GLN A 332 30.81 -27.37 10.86
CA GLN A 332 30.23 -28.52 10.18
C GLN A 332 29.45 -28.05 8.96
N GLY A 333 29.70 -28.65 7.80
CA GLY A 333 29.04 -28.26 6.55
C GLY A 333 29.47 -26.87 6.06
N CYS A 334 28.57 -26.17 5.39
CA CYS A 334 28.77 -24.81 4.89
C CYS A 334 27.51 -23.99 5.09
N ALA A 335 27.68 -22.76 5.58
CA ALA A 335 26.62 -21.77 5.71
C ALA A 335 26.93 -20.54 4.88
N ILE A 336 25.89 -19.97 4.26
CA ILE A 336 25.97 -18.76 3.43
C ILE A 336 24.89 -17.81 3.91
N GLU A 337 25.26 -16.54 4.10
CA GLU A 337 24.37 -15.43 4.39
C GLU A 337 24.32 -14.47 3.18
N VAL A 338 23.15 -13.92 2.92
CA VAL A 338 22.97 -12.78 2.02
C VAL A 338 22.17 -11.68 2.70
N ARG A 339 22.57 -10.43 2.46
CA ARG A 339 21.93 -9.25 3.05
C ARG A 339 20.93 -8.60 2.09
N ILE A 340 19.66 -8.61 2.48
CA ILE A 340 18.59 -7.98 1.72
C ILE A 340 18.40 -6.55 2.21
N TYR A 341 18.51 -5.60 1.28
CA TYR A 341 18.40 -4.16 1.51
C TYR A 341 17.28 -3.53 0.68
N ALA A 342 16.65 -2.51 1.26
CA ALA A 342 15.75 -1.57 0.59
C ALA A 342 16.57 -0.58 -0.26
N GLU A 343 17.13 -1.05 -1.36
CA GLU A 343 17.98 -0.27 -2.27
C GLU A 343 17.55 -0.44 -3.73
N ASP A 344 17.67 0.64 -4.51
CA ASP A 344 17.46 0.63 -5.95
C ASP A 344 18.78 0.43 -6.70
N THR A 345 18.96 -0.79 -7.22
CA THR A 345 20.16 -1.23 -7.95
C THR A 345 20.42 -0.44 -9.24
N LEU A 346 19.41 0.15 -9.88
CA LEU A 346 19.57 0.98 -11.08
C LEU A 346 19.99 2.40 -10.75
N LYS A 347 19.64 2.88 -9.55
CA LYS A 347 19.96 4.23 -9.06
C LYS A 347 21.15 4.22 -8.10
N ASN A 348 22.20 3.49 -8.46
CA ASN A 348 23.43 3.38 -7.68
C ASN A 348 23.20 2.93 -6.22
N PHE A 349 22.22 2.06 -6.00
CA PHE A 349 21.85 1.54 -4.68
C PHE A 349 21.36 2.64 -3.72
N GLN A 350 20.65 3.63 -4.26
CA GLN A 350 19.98 4.62 -3.43
C GLN A 350 18.95 3.92 -2.52
N PRO A 351 18.86 4.30 -1.22
CA PRO A 351 17.84 3.78 -0.33
C PRO A 351 16.42 3.99 -0.88
N SER A 352 15.57 2.99 -0.72
CA SER A 352 14.19 2.95 -1.21
C SER A 352 13.21 2.87 -0.03
N PRO A 353 12.90 4.01 0.62
CA PRO A 353 11.94 4.02 1.72
C PRO A 353 10.51 3.78 1.21
N GLY A 354 9.64 3.29 2.10
CA GLY A 354 8.23 3.05 1.83
C GLY A 354 7.71 1.77 2.48
N VAL A 355 6.46 1.45 2.19
CA VAL A 355 5.74 0.32 2.80
C VAL A 355 6.00 -0.96 2.03
N LEU A 356 6.42 -2.01 2.75
CA LEU A 356 6.47 -3.37 2.22
C LEU A 356 5.05 -3.94 2.13
N THR A 357 4.49 -3.98 0.93
CA THR A 357 3.13 -4.48 0.65
C THR A 357 3.00 -5.99 0.61
N GLU A 358 4.13 -6.70 0.48
CA GLU A 358 4.22 -8.15 0.67
C GLU A 358 5.61 -8.47 1.22
N VAL A 359 5.63 -9.29 2.28
CA VAL A 359 6.83 -9.91 2.83
C VAL A 359 6.56 -11.38 3.02
N TYR A 360 7.30 -12.22 2.30
CA TYR A 360 7.28 -13.67 2.48
C TYR A 360 8.69 -14.23 2.44
N PHE A 361 9.02 -15.00 3.47
CA PHE A 361 10.24 -15.80 3.58
C PHE A 361 9.85 -17.27 3.77
N PRO A 362 10.61 -18.24 3.23
CA PRO A 362 10.32 -19.66 3.44
C PRO A 362 10.71 -20.11 4.86
N ASP A 363 9.96 -21.06 5.42
CA ASP A 363 10.10 -21.50 6.83
C ASP A 363 11.27 -22.47 7.07
N ASP A 364 11.85 -23.06 6.03
CA ASP A 364 12.89 -24.11 6.10
C ASP A 364 14.34 -23.57 6.13
N ILE A 365 14.48 -22.26 6.32
CA ILE A 365 15.75 -21.54 6.42
C ILE A 365 15.76 -20.61 7.63
N ARG A 366 16.94 -20.13 8.01
CA ARG A 366 17.07 -19.10 9.03
C ARG A 366 16.96 -17.73 8.36
N VAL A 367 16.04 -16.90 8.87
CA VAL A 367 15.93 -15.49 8.49
C VAL A 367 15.99 -14.63 9.75
N ASP A 368 16.99 -13.75 9.80
CA ASP A 368 17.10 -12.73 10.83
C ASP A 368 16.55 -11.41 10.21
N THR A 369 15.35 -11.00 10.62
CA THR A 369 14.63 -9.85 10.07
C THR A 369 13.82 -9.13 11.16
N TRP A 370 13.41 -7.90 10.88
CA TRP A 370 12.53 -7.08 11.72
C TRP A 370 11.26 -6.63 10.98
N VAL A 371 11.06 -7.09 9.74
CA VAL A 371 9.98 -6.64 8.86
C VAL A 371 8.89 -7.69 8.71
N SER A 372 7.68 -7.23 8.41
CA SER A 372 6.56 -8.05 7.95
C SER A 372 5.73 -7.25 6.94
N THR A 373 4.75 -7.87 6.29
CA THR A 373 3.81 -7.15 5.42
C THR A 373 3.19 -5.97 6.18
N GLY A 374 3.28 -4.77 5.61
CA GLY A 374 2.86 -3.51 6.21
C GLY A 374 3.92 -2.75 6.99
N THR A 375 5.14 -3.28 7.16
CA THR A 375 6.25 -2.52 7.74
C THR A 375 6.67 -1.39 6.81
N GLU A 376 6.79 -0.18 7.35
CA GLU A 376 7.33 0.99 6.65
C GLU A 376 8.84 1.08 6.87
N ILE A 377 9.61 1.05 5.77
CA ILE A 377 11.05 1.29 5.78
C ILE A 377 11.28 2.79 5.67
N SER A 378 11.90 3.36 6.70
CA SER A 378 12.22 4.80 6.74
C SER A 378 13.55 5.12 6.05
N GLN A 379 13.80 6.41 5.80
CA GLN A 379 15.06 6.91 5.23
C GLN A 379 16.13 7.26 6.28
N TYR A 380 15.81 7.19 7.58
CA TYR A 380 16.63 7.80 8.63
C TYR A 380 17.78 6.94 9.13
N TYR A 381 17.70 5.62 8.94
CA TYR A 381 18.68 4.65 9.43
C TYR A 381 19.19 3.76 8.30
N ASP A 382 19.66 2.56 8.66
CA ASP A 382 20.12 1.54 7.71
C ASP A 382 18.94 0.90 6.94
N PRO A 383 19.09 0.66 5.62
CA PRO A 383 18.03 0.09 4.77
C PRO A 383 17.90 -1.44 4.82
N MET A 384 18.56 -2.16 5.75
CA MET A 384 18.50 -3.62 5.80
C MET A 384 17.11 -4.11 6.17
N ILE A 385 16.61 -5.04 5.35
CA ILE A 385 15.31 -5.70 5.51
C ILE A 385 15.50 -7.01 6.27
N ALA A 386 16.44 -7.83 5.82
CA ALA A 386 16.64 -9.18 6.32
C ALA A 386 18.02 -9.72 5.99
N LYS A 387 18.47 -10.67 6.80
CA LYS A 387 19.56 -11.58 6.47
C LYS A 387 18.96 -12.94 6.20
N ILE A 388 19.33 -13.54 5.08
CA ILE A 388 18.86 -14.86 4.67
C ILE A 388 20.03 -15.81 4.80
N ILE A 389 19.89 -16.82 5.64
CA ILE A 389 20.96 -17.74 6.00
C ILE A 389 20.54 -19.17 5.68
N VAL A 390 21.37 -19.84 4.89
CA VAL A 390 21.22 -21.27 4.61
C VAL A 390 22.40 -22.06 5.13
N HIS A 391 22.17 -23.33 5.44
CA HIS A 391 23.18 -24.28 5.86
C HIS A 391 22.93 -25.63 5.19
N ALA A 392 24.02 -26.25 4.73
CA ALA A 392 24.01 -27.56 4.11
C ALA A 392 25.34 -28.30 4.34
N GLN A 393 25.41 -29.55 3.90
CA GLN A 393 26.57 -30.44 4.09
C GLN A 393 27.88 -29.97 3.43
N ASN A 394 27.81 -29.13 2.40
CA ASN A 394 28.96 -28.55 1.69
C ASN A 394 28.54 -27.31 0.90
N ARG A 395 29.51 -26.56 0.39
CA ARG A 395 29.28 -25.31 -0.32
C ARG A 395 28.36 -25.45 -1.55
N PRO A 396 28.54 -26.41 -2.48
CA PRO A 396 27.59 -26.58 -3.60
C PRO A 396 26.15 -26.82 -3.14
N ALA A 397 25.94 -27.65 -2.11
CA ALA A 397 24.61 -27.88 -1.55
C ALA A 397 24.03 -26.61 -0.88
N ALA A 398 24.87 -25.80 -0.22
CA ALA A 398 24.44 -24.54 0.37
C ALA A 398 24.06 -23.51 -0.71
N ILE A 399 24.82 -23.41 -1.80
CA ILE A 399 24.48 -22.55 -2.95
C ILE A 399 23.15 -22.99 -3.56
N GLN A 400 22.94 -24.30 -3.77
CA GLN A 400 21.68 -24.81 -4.31
C GLN A 400 20.50 -24.49 -3.38
N LYS A 401 20.65 -24.73 -2.08
CA LYS A 401 19.64 -24.37 -1.08
C LYS A 401 19.36 -22.87 -1.03
N LEU A 402 20.39 -22.03 -1.20
CA LEU A 402 20.26 -20.57 -1.27
C LEU A 402 19.47 -20.14 -2.50
N LYS A 403 19.74 -20.73 -3.67
CA LYS A 403 18.99 -20.47 -4.92
C LYS A 403 17.50 -20.81 -4.73
N GLU A 404 17.20 -22.01 -4.26
CA GLU A 404 15.83 -22.48 -4.00
C GLU A 404 15.10 -21.61 -2.95
N ALA A 405 15.81 -21.20 -1.90
CA ALA A 405 15.28 -20.30 -0.88
C ALA A 405 14.94 -18.93 -1.47
N LEU A 406 15.89 -18.31 -2.18
CA LEU A 406 15.72 -16.97 -2.72
C LEU A 406 14.67 -16.91 -3.82
N GLU A 407 14.45 -17.96 -4.61
CA GLU A 407 13.32 -18.05 -5.56
C GLU A 407 11.96 -17.90 -4.86
N LYS A 408 11.83 -18.43 -3.64
CA LYS A 408 10.58 -18.37 -2.86
C LYS A 408 10.37 -17.01 -2.18
N VAL A 409 11.42 -16.23 -1.91
CA VAL A 409 11.31 -14.94 -1.21
C VAL A 409 10.54 -13.93 -2.04
N ARG A 410 9.55 -13.27 -1.40
CA ARG A 410 8.76 -12.20 -2.04
C ARG A 410 8.82 -10.93 -1.20
N LEU A 411 9.26 -9.85 -1.84
CA LEU A 411 9.35 -8.50 -1.29
C LEU A 411 8.82 -7.52 -2.33
N ASN A 412 7.73 -6.82 -2.00
CA ASN A 412 7.04 -5.91 -2.90
C ASN A 412 6.64 -4.59 -2.21
N GLY A 413 6.48 -3.53 -2.99
CA GLY A 413 6.08 -2.19 -2.55
C GLY A 413 7.19 -1.15 -2.64
N ILE A 414 8.44 -1.58 -2.54
CA ILE A 414 9.66 -0.76 -2.70
C ILE A 414 10.72 -1.52 -3.50
N SER A 415 11.75 -0.81 -3.96
CA SER A 415 12.91 -1.44 -4.59
C SER A 415 13.76 -2.18 -3.55
N THR A 416 14.30 -3.32 -3.94
CA THR A 416 15.17 -4.14 -3.10
C THR A 416 16.32 -4.70 -3.91
N ASN A 417 17.45 -5.02 -3.27
CA ASN A 417 18.56 -5.72 -3.91
C ASN A 417 18.36 -7.24 -4.10
N LEU A 418 17.16 -7.77 -3.85
CA LEU A 418 16.87 -9.21 -3.93
C LEU A 418 17.24 -9.83 -5.29
N ASP A 419 16.81 -9.21 -6.39
CA ASP A 419 17.09 -9.72 -7.75
C ASP A 419 18.57 -9.60 -8.10
N TYR A 420 19.25 -8.56 -7.61
CA TYR A 420 20.70 -8.42 -7.74
C TYR A 420 21.46 -9.57 -7.07
N ILE A 421 21.02 -9.99 -5.88
CA ILE A 421 21.61 -11.15 -5.19
C ILE A 421 21.33 -12.45 -5.95
N ARG A 422 20.10 -12.64 -6.44
CA ARG A 422 19.73 -13.80 -7.28
C ARG A 422 20.62 -13.90 -8.53
N GLU A 423 20.95 -12.79 -9.17
CA GLU A 423 21.85 -12.76 -10.32
C GLU A 423 23.30 -13.13 -9.92
N ILE A 424 23.82 -12.59 -8.81
CA ILE A 424 25.20 -12.90 -8.34
C ILE A 424 25.37 -14.39 -8.05
N ILE A 425 24.46 -14.99 -7.27
CA ILE A 425 24.57 -16.40 -6.88
C ILE A 425 24.40 -17.38 -8.06
N ALA A 426 23.77 -16.92 -9.15
CA ALA A 426 23.60 -17.69 -10.37
C ALA A 426 24.87 -17.70 -11.24
N THR A 427 25.86 -16.86 -10.94
CA THR A 427 27.09 -16.79 -11.72
C THR A 427 28.03 -17.97 -11.48
N SER A 428 28.77 -18.34 -12.53
CA SER A 428 29.86 -19.32 -12.43
C SER A 428 31.04 -18.78 -11.62
N GLN A 429 31.25 -17.45 -11.56
CA GLN A 429 32.29 -16.85 -10.73
C GLN A 429 32.04 -17.13 -9.23
N PHE A 430 30.81 -16.95 -8.76
CA PHE A 430 30.46 -17.28 -7.38
C PHE A 430 30.58 -18.78 -7.11
N GLU A 431 30.05 -19.61 -8.01
CA GLU A 431 30.09 -21.07 -7.86
C GLU A 431 31.53 -21.62 -7.78
N ASN A 432 32.45 -21.07 -8.57
CA ASN A 432 33.85 -21.54 -8.65
C ASN A 432 34.83 -20.81 -7.70
N MET A 433 34.34 -20.00 -6.75
CA MET A 433 35.19 -19.19 -5.85
C MET A 433 36.14 -18.24 -6.58
N GLN A 434 35.69 -17.66 -7.70
CA GLN A 434 36.40 -16.60 -8.42
C GLN A 434 35.92 -15.23 -7.91
N ILE A 435 35.98 -15.03 -6.60
CA ILE A 435 35.49 -13.84 -5.89
C ILE A 435 36.65 -13.06 -5.27
N TRP A 436 36.51 -11.73 -5.21
CA TRP A 436 37.45 -10.80 -4.56
C TRP A 436 36.71 -9.52 -4.14
N THR A 437 37.33 -8.71 -3.29
CA THR A 437 36.70 -7.53 -2.63
C THR A 437 36.13 -6.47 -3.58
N ARG A 438 36.52 -6.50 -4.86
CA ARG A 438 36.08 -5.53 -5.88
C ARG A 438 35.31 -6.18 -7.03
N MET A 439 34.95 -7.47 -6.93
CA MET A 439 34.22 -8.18 -7.97
C MET A 439 32.90 -7.47 -8.31
N LEU A 440 32.17 -7.02 -7.28
CA LEU A 440 30.86 -6.40 -7.46
C LEU A 440 30.93 -4.96 -7.99
N ASP A 441 32.08 -4.28 -7.92
CA ASP A 441 32.28 -2.95 -8.52
C ASP A 441 32.14 -3.00 -10.05
N HIS A 442 32.33 -4.18 -10.65
CA HIS A 442 32.26 -4.42 -12.09
C HIS A 442 31.09 -5.34 -12.50
N PHE A 443 30.27 -5.77 -11.53
CA PHE A 443 29.12 -6.62 -11.82
C PHE A 443 27.99 -5.79 -12.45
N LYS A 444 27.56 -6.17 -13.65
CA LYS A 444 26.47 -5.51 -14.35
C LYS A 444 25.17 -6.27 -14.10
N ASN A 445 24.25 -5.65 -13.38
CA ASN A 445 22.92 -6.21 -13.13
C ASN A 445 21.97 -5.97 -14.32
N THR A 446 20.98 -6.84 -14.47
CA THR A 446 19.96 -6.78 -15.55
C THR A 446 18.54 -6.89 -14.98
N PRO A 447 18.09 -5.88 -14.21
CA PRO A 447 16.86 -5.99 -13.44
C PRO A 447 15.64 -6.07 -14.36
N LYS A 448 14.71 -6.96 -13.99
CA LYS A 448 13.49 -7.23 -14.77
C LYS A 448 12.37 -6.25 -14.44
N VAL A 449 12.59 -4.97 -14.77
CA VAL A 449 11.72 -3.87 -14.36
C VAL A 449 11.40 -2.88 -15.49
N ILE A 450 10.29 -2.18 -15.31
CA ILE A 450 9.89 -1.00 -16.08
C ILE A 450 9.99 0.20 -15.14
N GLU A 451 10.81 1.17 -15.50
CA GLU A 451 11.01 2.41 -14.75
C GLU A 451 10.02 3.49 -15.21
N VAL A 452 9.36 4.12 -14.25
CA VAL A 452 8.46 5.26 -14.52
C VAL A 452 9.27 6.55 -14.55
N ILE A 453 9.56 7.07 -15.74
CA ILE A 453 10.24 8.37 -15.91
C ILE A 453 9.26 9.52 -15.68
N GLN A 454 8.03 9.39 -16.19
CA GLN A 454 6.91 10.28 -15.91
C GLN A 454 5.64 9.45 -15.77
N ALA A 455 4.80 9.77 -14.79
CA ALA A 455 3.64 8.94 -14.45
C ALA A 455 2.39 9.21 -15.29
N GLY A 456 2.31 10.32 -16.03
CA GLY A 456 1.05 10.75 -16.67
C GLY A 456 0.04 11.32 -15.65
N THR A 457 -1.20 11.56 -16.06
CA THR A 457 -2.23 12.17 -15.18
C THR A 457 -2.71 11.20 -14.10
N HIS A 458 -3.09 9.99 -14.50
CA HIS A 458 -3.56 8.96 -13.56
C HIS A 458 -3.29 7.57 -14.16
N SER A 459 -2.16 6.98 -13.77
CA SER A 459 -1.69 5.67 -14.23
C SER A 459 -1.76 4.65 -13.11
N SER A 460 -2.36 3.50 -13.37
CA SER A 460 -2.54 2.45 -12.36
C SER A 460 -2.33 1.05 -12.95
N ILE A 461 -2.05 0.08 -12.08
CA ILE A 461 -1.97 -1.33 -12.47
C ILE A 461 -3.34 -1.98 -12.23
N GLN A 462 -3.83 -2.69 -13.22
CA GLN A 462 -5.12 -3.36 -13.18
C GLN A 462 -5.00 -4.80 -13.68
N ASP A 463 -5.88 -5.68 -13.19
CA ASP A 463 -6.12 -7.01 -13.75
C ASP A 463 -7.62 -7.22 -13.99
N TYR A 464 -7.96 -8.31 -14.69
CA TYR A 464 -9.34 -8.69 -14.98
C TYR A 464 -9.60 -10.09 -14.43
N PRO A 465 -10.75 -10.35 -13.76
CA PRO A 465 -11.92 -9.47 -13.60
C PRO A 465 -11.80 -8.40 -12.49
N GLY A 466 -10.61 -8.27 -11.87
CA GLY A 466 -10.43 -7.45 -10.68
C GLY A 466 -10.79 -8.21 -9.41
N ARG A 467 -11.11 -7.47 -8.36
CA ARG A 467 -11.32 -7.93 -6.98
C ARG A 467 -12.77 -8.34 -6.70
N ILE A 468 -13.13 -9.55 -7.09
CA ILE A 468 -14.49 -10.07 -6.95
C ILE A 468 -14.72 -10.80 -5.61
N GLY A 469 -15.98 -10.87 -5.15
CA GLY A 469 -16.39 -11.64 -3.96
C GLY A 469 -16.38 -10.89 -2.63
N TYR A 470 -16.34 -9.55 -2.69
CA TYR A 470 -16.28 -8.67 -1.51
C TYR A 470 -17.18 -7.42 -1.63
N TRP A 471 -18.14 -7.43 -2.56
CA TRP A 471 -19.08 -6.33 -2.80
C TRP A 471 -20.04 -6.16 -1.63
N ASP A 472 -20.44 -7.26 -0.97
CA ASP A 472 -21.27 -7.27 0.25
C ASP A 472 -20.62 -6.59 1.46
N ILE A 473 -19.32 -6.31 1.40
CA ILE A 473 -18.58 -5.53 2.40
C ILE A 473 -18.03 -4.22 1.84
N GLY A 474 -18.49 -3.79 0.67
CA GLY A 474 -18.08 -2.52 0.05
C GLY A 474 -16.64 -2.46 -0.43
N VAL A 475 -16.06 -3.59 -0.82
CA VAL A 475 -14.78 -3.61 -1.54
C VAL A 475 -15.07 -3.67 -3.04
N PRO A 476 -14.72 -2.62 -3.81
CA PRO A 476 -14.98 -2.60 -5.23
C PRO A 476 -14.07 -3.56 -6.00
N PRO A 477 -14.51 -4.04 -7.18
CA PRO A 477 -13.67 -4.88 -8.03
C PRO A 477 -12.47 -4.14 -8.60
N SER A 478 -12.57 -2.83 -8.77
CA SER A 478 -11.58 -2.07 -9.54
C SER A 478 -11.41 -2.68 -10.93
N GLY A 479 -10.24 -3.18 -11.29
CA GLY A 479 -9.99 -3.64 -12.65
C GLY A 479 -9.95 -2.50 -13.68
N PRO A 480 -9.69 -2.85 -14.95
CA PRO A 480 -9.68 -1.89 -16.04
C PRO A 480 -11.10 -1.34 -16.26
N MET A 481 -11.24 -0.03 -16.37
CA MET A 481 -12.54 0.63 -16.54
C MET A 481 -13.18 0.29 -17.89
N ASP A 482 -12.35 0.13 -18.92
CA ASP A 482 -12.64 -0.51 -20.21
C ASP A 482 -11.88 -1.84 -20.23
N ASP A 483 -12.58 -2.90 -19.80
CA ASP A 483 -12.04 -4.26 -19.75
C ASP A 483 -11.93 -4.90 -21.14
N PHE A 484 -12.70 -4.44 -22.11
CA PHE A 484 -12.66 -4.95 -23.47
C PHE A 484 -11.29 -4.67 -24.11
N ALA A 485 -10.87 -3.39 -24.15
CA ALA A 485 -9.58 -3.01 -24.68
C ALA A 485 -8.42 -3.64 -23.88
N PHE A 486 -8.51 -3.63 -22.55
CA PHE A 486 -7.49 -4.24 -21.68
C PHE A 486 -7.29 -5.74 -21.97
N ARG A 487 -8.37 -6.52 -22.07
CA ARG A 487 -8.30 -7.95 -22.38
C ARG A 487 -7.72 -8.21 -23.77
N LEU A 488 -8.07 -7.38 -24.76
CA LEU A 488 -7.48 -7.46 -26.09
C LEU A 488 -5.99 -7.13 -26.07
N ALA A 489 -5.54 -6.16 -25.27
CA ALA A 489 -4.11 -5.86 -25.09
C ALA A 489 -3.35 -7.10 -24.62
N ASN A 490 -3.86 -7.76 -23.56
CA ASN A 490 -3.27 -8.99 -23.03
C ASN A 490 -3.25 -10.11 -24.09
N LYS A 491 -4.36 -10.28 -24.83
CA LYS A 491 -4.43 -11.29 -25.90
C LYS A 491 -3.46 -11.00 -27.05
N ILE A 492 -3.25 -9.73 -27.43
CA ILE A 492 -2.31 -9.33 -28.48
C ILE A 492 -0.87 -9.73 -28.12
N VAL A 493 -0.48 -9.61 -26.86
CA VAL A 493 0.85 -10.04 -26.38
C VAL A 493 0.89 -11.51 -25.95
N GLY A 494 -0.22 -12.25 -26.09
CA GLY A 494 -0.35 -13.67 -25.78
C GLY A 494 -0.41 -14.03 -24.29
N ASN A 495 -0.79 -13.07 -23.45
CA ASN A 495 -0.91 -13.25 -22.01
C ASN A 495 -2.12 -14.11 -21.61
N ASP A 496 -2.03 -14.68 -20.40
CA ASP A 496 -3.19 -15.16 -19.66
C ASP A 496 -4.19 -14.01 -19.40
N SER A 497 -5.48 -14.32 -19.28
CA SER A 497 -6.53 -13.32 -19.11
C SER A 497 -6.44 -12.57 -17.77
N GLN A 498 -5.80 -13.15 -16.76
CA GLN A 498 -5.57 -12.55 -15.45
C GLN A 498 -4.25 -11.79 -15.35
N ALA A 499 -3.46 -11.72 -16.43
CA ALA A 499 -2.21 -10.97 -16.42
C ALA A 499 -2.47 -9.48 -16.14
N ALA A 500 -1.77 -8.93 -15.15
CA ALA A 500 -1.84 -7.52 -14.83
C ALA A 500 -1.18 -6.68 -15.94
N GLY A 501 -1.77 -5.52 -16.22
CA GLY A 501 -1.28 -4.52 -17.16
C GLY A 501 -1.53 -3.12 -16.61
N PHE A 502 -1.25 -2.11 -17.43
CA PHE A 502 -1.45 -0.72 -17.04
C PHE A 502 -2.73 -0.13 -17.64
N GLU A 503 -3.39 0.72 -16.87
CA GLU A 503 -4.44 1.66 -17.29
C GLU A 503 -3.91 3.09 -17.15
N PHE A 504 -4.01 3.88 -18.22
CA PHE A 504 -3.64 5.29 -18.26
C PHE A 504 -4.85 6.14 -18.59
N THR A 505 -5.03 7.25 -17.88
CA THR A 505 -6.18 8.16 -18.07
C THR A 505 -5.72 9.52 -18.58
N LEU A 506 -6.29 9.98 -19.69
CA LEU A 506 -6.06 11.26 -20.37
C LEU A 506 -4.64 11.50 -20.93
N LEU A 507 -3.63 11.57 -20.07
CA LEU A 507 -2.22 11.72 -20.46
C LEU A 507 -1.44 10.50 -20.02
N GLY A 508 -0.81 9.82 -20.98
CA GLY A 508 -0.02 8.64 -20.70
C GLY A 508 1.36 8.91 -20.07
N PRO A 509 2.04 7.87 -19.58
CA PRO A 509 3.36 7.99 -18.97
C PRO A 509 4.51 8.05 -19.97
N THR A 510 5.71 8.30 -19.44
CA THR A 510 6.99 7.94 -20.08
C THR A 510 7.61 6.79 -19.29
N LEU A 511 7.82 5.65 -19.93
CA LEU A 511 8.28 4.40 -19.31
C LEU A 511 9.58 3.94 -19.98
N LYS A 512 10.59 3.63 -19.17
CA LYS A 512 11.85 3.05 -19.64
C LYS A 512 11.88 1.56 -19.33
N PHE A 513 12.14 0.74 -20.33
CA PHE A 513 12.21 -0.71 -20.18
C PHE A 513 13.66 -1.11 -19.92
N HIS A 514 13.91 -1.84 -18.84
CA HIS A 514 15.23 -2.42 -18.56
C HIS A 514 15.33 -3.87 -19.02
N ILE A 515 14.33 -4.34 -19.78
CA ILE A 515 14.21 -5.69 -20.31
C ILE A 515 13.87 -5.70 -21.80
N ASP A 516 14.23 -6.79 -22.45
CA ASP A 516 13.67 -7.15 -23.74
C ASP A 516 12.27 -7.75 -23.52
N THR A 517 11.25 -7.23 -24.19
CA THR A 517 9.87 -7.72 -24.06
C THR A 517 9.01 -7.38 -25.28
N VAL A 518 7.76 -7.86 -25.27
CA VAL A 518 6.72 -7.49 -26.24
C VAL A 518 5.62 -6.77 -25.49
N ILE A 519 5.18 -5.64 -26.02
CA ILE A 519 4.08 -4.85 -25.46
C ILE A 519 2.95 -4.68 -26.48
N ALA A 520 1.78 -4.25 -26.01
CA ALA A 520 0.69 -3.79 -26.87
C ALA A 520 -0.02 -2.61 -26.24
N LEU A 521 -0.31 -1.60 -27.07
CA LEU A 521 -1.13 -0.44 -26.73
C LEU A 521 -2.53 -0.61 -27.29
N THR A 522 -3.57 -0.37 -26.50
CA THR A 522 -4.98 -0.45 -26.91
C THR A 522 -5.80 0.62 -26.19
N GLY A 523 -7.11 0.69 -26.46
CA GLY A 523 -7.99 1.72 -25.89
C GLY A 523 -7.95 3.01 -26.70
N ALA A 524 -8.14 4.13 -26.01
CA ALA A 524 -8.09 5.48 -26.56
C ALA A 524 -6.76 5.73 -27.30
N PRO A 525 -6.80 6.19 -28.57
CA PRO A 525 -5.60 6.48 -29.33
C PRO A 525 -4.91 7.74 -28.80
N CYS A 526 -3.58 7.69 -28.76
CA CYS A 526 -2.73 8.85 -28.49
C CYS A 526 -1.44 8.74 -29.31
N ALA A 527 -0.72 9.86 -29.47
CA ALA A 527 0.63 9.81 -29.97
C ALA A 527 1.50 8.91 -29.05
N ALA A 528 2.14 7.90 -29.62
CA ALA A 528 2.99 6.96 -28.91
C ALA A 528 4.31 6.77 -29.66
N SER A 529 5.44 6.89 -28.97
CA SER A 529 6.76 6.67 -29.56
C SER A 529 7.66 5.82 -28.68
N LEU A 530 8.53 5.03 -29.32
CA LEU A 530 9.60 4.26 -28.69
C LEU A 530 10.93 4.82 -29.19
N ASP A 531 11.72 5.42 -28.29
CA ASP A 531 12.94 6.17 -28.65
C ASP A 531 12.70 7.17 -29.81
N GLU A 532 11.62 7.94 -29.71
CA GLU A 532 11.18 8.93 -30.70
C GLU A 532 10.57 8.36 -32.00
N GLU A 533 10.65 7.05 -32.26
CA GLU A 533 9.97 6.41 -33.39
C GLU A 533 8.51 6.12 -33.05
N MET A 534 7.58 6.56 -33.91
CA MET A 534 6.14 6.34 -33.69
C MET A 534 5.79 4.84 -33.74
N VAL A 535 5.00 4.38 -32.77
CA VAL A 535 4.55 2.98 -32.68
C VAL A 535 3.03 2.85 -32.85
N PRO A 536 2.54 1.77 -33.49
CA PRO A 536 1.12 1.58 -33.73
C PRO A 536 0.40 1.01 -32.50
N PHE A 537 -0.88 1.34 -32.35
CA PHE A 537 -1.77 0.65 -31.42
C PHE A 537 -2.26 -0.68 -32.01
N TRP A 538 -2.79 -1.55 -31.15
CA TRP A 538 -3.43 -2.84 -31.47
C TRP A 538 -2.52 -3.89 -32.14
N GLN A 539 -1.20 -3.72 -32.00
CA GLN A 539 -0.19 -4.60 -32.56
C GLN A 539 0.87 -4.98 -31.51
N PRO A 540 1.53 -6.14 -31.65
CA PRO A 540 2.71 -6.45 -30.85
C PRO A 540 3.86 -5.51 -31.20
N ILE A 541 4.40 -4.81 -30.20
CA ILE A 541 5.57 -3.93 -30.32
C ILE A 541 6.72 -4.60 -29.57
N TYR A 542 7.84 -4.79 -30.25
CA TYR A 542 9.05 -5.37 -29.66
C TYR A 542 9.89 -4.25 -29.04
N VAL A 543 10.19 -4.38 -27.75
CA VAL A 543 10.95 -3.42 -26.98
C VAL A 543 12.26 -4.07 -26.55
N LYS A 544 13.37 -3.36 -26.75
CA LYS A 544 14.69 -3.75 -26.25
C LYS A 544 14.98 -3.07 -24.92
N SER A 545 15.81 -3.70 -24.10
CA SER A 545 16.33 -3.11 -22.88
C SER A 545 17.04 -1.79 -23.18
N GLY A 546 16.71 -0.75 -22.40
CA GLY A 546 17.18 0.62 -22.54
C GLY A 546 16.21 1.56 -23.26
N GLN A 547 15.26 1.03 -24.02
CA GLN A 547 14.32 1.85 -24.80
C GLN A 547 13.25 2.52 -23.94
N THR A 548 12.80 3.69 -24.39
CA THR A 548 11.82 4.52 -23.69
C THR A 548 10.55 4.67 -24.50
N LEU A 549 9.44 4.20 -23.95
CA LEU A 549 8.09 4.42 -24.48
C LEU A 549 7.53 5.74 -23.91
N LYS A 550 7.07 6.63 -24.78
CA LYS A 550 6.39 7.87 -24.40
C LYS A 550 4.98 7.87 -24.97
N LEU A 551 4.00 8.10 -24.11
CA LEU A 551 2.59 8.27 -24.48
C LEU A 551 2.16 9.72 -24.27
N GLY A 552 1.43 10.26 -25.24
CA GLY A 552 0.89 11.61 -25.22
C GLY A 552 -0.51 11.70 -24.62
N GLN A 553 -1.16 12.83 -24.90
CA GLN A 553 -2.58 13.07 -24.60
C GLN A 553 -3.46 12.22 -25.53
N VAL A 554 -4.54 11.65 -25.01
CA VAL A 554 -5.55 10.95 -25.83
C VAL A 554 -6.23 11.89 -26.82
N GLU A 555 -6.36 11.43 -28.06
CA GLU A 555 -7.02 12.17 -29.15
C GLU A 555 -8.56 12.02 -29.08
N SER A 556 -9.01 10.82 -28.74
CA SER A 556 -10.42 10.45 -28.56
C SER A 556 -10.55 9.42 -27.44
N GLY A 557 -11.75 9.26 -26.87
CA GLY A 557 -11.91 8.47 -25.65
C GLY A 557 -11.20 9.07 -24.43
N CYS A 558 -10.97 8.23 -23.42
CA CYS A 558 -10.45 8.64 -22.11
C CYS A 558 -9.25 7.79 -21.63
N ARG A 559 -9.22 6.48 -21.92
CA ARG A 559 -8.26 5.55 -21.32
C ARG A 559 -7.50 4.69 -22.32
N THR A 560 -6.20 4.63 -22.15
CA THR A 560 -5.26 3.80 -22.92
C THR A 560 -4.74 2.68 -22.03
N TYR A 561 -4.54 1.49 -22.59
CA TYR A 561 -4.02 0.34 -21.88
C TYR A 561 -2.70 -0.14 -22.47
N LEU A 562 -1.80 -0.59 -21.60
CA LEU A 562 -0.53 -1.20 -21.96
C LEU A 562 -0.44 -2.59 -21.34
N ALA A 563 -0.43 -3.61 -22.20
CA ALA A 563 -0.08 -4.96 -21.80
C ALA A 563 1.41 -5.21 -22.05
N VAL A 564 2.03 -5.93 -21.13
CA VAL A 564 3.43 -6.40 -21.22
C VAL A 564 3.38 -7.90 -21.24
N ARG A 565 4.08 -8.55 -22.18
CA ARG A 565 4.11 -10.01 -22.27
C ARG A 565 4.57 -10.62 -20.93
N HIS A 566 3.91 -11.69 -20.51
CA HIS A 566 3.96 -12.34 -19.19
C HIS A 566 3.26 -11.58 -18.05
N GLY A 567 2.96 -10.29 -18.21
CA GLY A 567 2.27 -9.48 -17.22
C GLY A 567 3.21 -8.84 -16.18
N LEU A 568 2.62 -8.09 -15.25
CA LEU A 568 3.33 -7.39 -14.19
C LEU A 568 3.38 -8.20 -12.90
N ASN A 569 4.54 -8.21 -12.23
CA ASN A 569 4.77 -8.90 -10.97
C ASN A 569 4.47 -7.95 -9.79
N VAL A 570 3.20 -7.86 -9.43
CA VAL A 570 2.70 -7.15 -8.25
C VAL A 570 1.90 -8.11 -7.36
N PRO A 571 1.88 -7.89 -6.04
CA PRO A 571 1.25 -8.82 -5.10
C PRO A 571 -0.27 -8.84 -5.25
N LEU A 572 -0.86 -9.99 -4.96
CA LEU A 572 -2.30 -10.10 -4.75
C LEU A 572 -2.64 -9.46 -3.39
N TYR A 573 -3.60 -8.56 -3.40
CA TYR A 573 -4.41 -8.24 -2.23
C TYR A 573 -5.76 -8.90 -2.48
N LEU A 574 -6.49 -9.45 -1.51
CA LEU A 574 -7.86 -9.99 -1.68
C LEU A 574 -8.16 -10.61 -3.08
N GLY A 575 -7.33 -11.54 -3.55
CA GLY A 575 -7.50 -12.25 -4.84
C GLY A 575 -7.24 -11.47 -6.15
N SER A 576 -6.76 -10.22 -6.11
CA SER A 576 -6.51 -9.42 -7.33
C SER A 576 -5.35 -8.42 -7.19
N ARG A 577 -4.67 -8.17 -8.32
CA ARG A 577 -3.58 -7.21 -8.53
C ARG A 577 -4.06 -5.80 -8.83
N SER A 578 -5.37 -5.57 -8.97
CA SER A 578 -5.92 -4.25 -9.26
C SER A 578 -5.70 -3.23 -8.16
N THR A 579 -5.26 -2.04 -8.55
CA THR A 579 -5.14 -0.87 -7.69
C THR A 579 -6.52 -0.31 -7.36
N PHE A 580 -6.87 -0.27 -6.07
CA PHE A 580 -7.90 0.61 -5.54
C PHE A 580 -7.23 1.77 -4.81
N ALA A 581 -7.01 2.88 -5.54
CA ALA A 581 -6.17 3.98 -5.07
C ALA A 581 -6.75 4.67 -3.82
N LEU A 582 -8.08 4.84 -3.76
CA LEU A 582 -8.74 5.47 -2.61
C LEU A 582 -8.56 4.61 -1.34
N GLY A 583 -8.69 3.28 -1.45
CA GLY A 583 -8.43 2.34 -0.34
C GLY A 583 -6.94 2.08 -0.07
N ASN A 584 -6.05 2.61 -0.89
CA ASN A 584 -4.60 2.49 -0.79
C ASN A 584 -4.09 1.02 -0.79
N PHE A 585 -4.66 0.13 -1.61
CA PHE A 585 -4.20 -1.27 -1.73
C PHE A 585 -4.30 -1.83 -3.16
N GLY A 586 -3.59 -2.93 -3.40
CA GLY A 586 -3.43 -3.55 -4.73
C GLY A 586 -2.46 -2.80 -5.64
N GLY A 587 -2.15 -3.39 -6.81
CA GLY A 587 -1.18 -2.87 -7.77
C GLY A 587 0.19 -2.56 -7.17
N HIS A 588 0.81 -1.45 -7.59
CA HIS A 588 2.09 -1.01 -7.04
C HIS A 588 1.89 -0.13 -5.81
N ALA A 589 2.24 -0.66 -4.63
CA ALA A 589 2.17 0.04 -3.36
C ALA A 589 0.78 0.63 -3.01
N GLY A 590 -0.30 0.08 -3.56
CA GLY A 590 -1.67 0.55 -3.27
C GLY A 590 -2.10 1.84 -3.95
N ARG A 591 -1.28 2.41 -4.86
CA ARG A 591 -1.46 3.77 -5.37
C ARG A 591 -1.28 3.85 -6.89
N ILE A 592 -1.57 5.04 -7.43
CA ILE A 592 -1.14 5.41 -8.79
C ILE A 592 0.39 5.45 -8.89
N LEU A 593 0.88 5.28 -10.12
CA LEU A 593 2.31 5.35 -10.42
C LEU A 593 2.89 6.72 -10.09
N ARG A 594 4.15 6.76 -9.69
CA ARG A 594 4.94 7.96 -9.41
C ARG A 594 6.26 7.90 -10.16
N MET A 595 6.86 9.08 -10.36
CA MET A 595 8.20 9.18 -10.94
C MET A 595 9.20 8.37 -10.10
N GLY A 596 9.98 7.55 -10.79
CA GLY A 596 11.00 6.72 -10.20
C GLY A 596 10.54 5.35 -9.69
N ASP A 597 9.25 5.03 -9.80
CA ASP A 597 8.75 3.68 -9.50
C ASP A 597 9.43 2.63 -10.40
N MET A 598 9.77 1.49 -9.81
CA MET A 598 10.35 0.33 -10.49
C MET A 598 9.34 -0.82 -10.50
N ILE A 599 8.67 -1.02 -11.63
CA ILE A 599 7.60 -2.03 -11.75
C ILE A 599 8.19 -3.35 -12.25
N LYS A 600 8.19 -4.37 -11.38
CA LYS A 600 8.67 -5.72 -11.72
C LYS A 600 7.78 -6.38 -12.77
N THR A 601 8.38 -7.11 -13.69
CA THR A 601 7.64 -7.95 -14.65
C THR A 601 7.67 -9.41 -14.23
N VAL A 602 6.69 -10.20 -14.68
CA VAL A 602 6.70 -11.65 -14.45
C VAL A 602 7.86 -12.28 -15.22
N ASP A 603 8.67 -13.07 -14.53
CA ASP A 603 9.76 -13.82 -15.12
C ASP A 603 9.30 -15.26 -15.41
N PRO A 604 9.20 -15.68 -16.69
CA PRO A 604 8.77 -17.04 -17.01
C PRO A 604 9.72 -18.12 -16.49
N ALA A 605 10.96 -17.77 -16.16
CA ALA A 605 11.91 -18.68 -15.52
C ALA A 605 11.67 -18.85 -14.01
N GLN A 606 10.92 -17.95 -13.38
CA GLN A 606 10.68 -17.87 -11.92
C GLN A 606 9.20 -17.58 -11.62
N LEU A 607 8.30 -18.42 -12.13
CA LEU A 607 6.86 -18.26 -11.91
C LEU A 607 6.47 -18.54 -10.47
N GLN A 608 5.72 -17.62 -9.87
CA GLN A 608 5.04 -17.85 -8.60
C GLN A 608 3.75 -18.66 -8.82
N PRO A 609 3.21 -19.36 -7.79
CA PRO A 609 2.02 -20.20 -7.93
C PRO A 609 0.79 -19.48 -8.51
N GLU A 610 0.66 -18.20 -8.22
CA GLU A 610 -0.45 -17.31 -8.62
C GLU A 610 -0.21 -16.60 -9.98
N GLN A 611 0.86 -16.98 -10.70
CA GLN A 611 1.28 -16.35 -11.95
C GLN A 611 1.25 -17.34 -13.11
N SER A 612 1.05 -16.80 -14.32
CA SER A 612 1.07 -17.58 -15.55
C SER A 612 1.95 -16.89 -16.59
N ALA A 613 2.77 -17.67 -17.29
CA ALA A 613 3.51 -17.18 -18.44
C ALA A 613 2.61 -17.11 -19.69
N ALA A 614 2.88 -16.13 -20.56
CA ALA A 614 2.27 -16.06 -21.88
C ALA A 614 2.57 -17.33 -22.71
N THR A 615 1.53 -18.06 -23.10
CA THR A 615 1.63 -19.30 -23.89
C THR A 615 1.34 -19.08 -25.38
N ALA A 616 0.53 -18.08 -25.72
CA ALA A 616 0.17 -17.77 -27.09
C ALA A 616 1.24 -16.91 -27.79
N VAL A 617 1.34 -17.02 -29.12
CA VAL A 617 2.20 -16.18 -29.95
C VAL A 617 1.55 -14.79 -30.07
N PRO A 618 2.32 -13.69 -29.94
CA PRO A 618 1.77 -12.36 -30.12
C PRO A 618 1.14 -12.18 -31.52
N ARG A 619 -0.06 -11.58 -31.58
CA ARG A 619 -0.82 -11.40 -32.82
C ARG A 619 -1.51 -10.05 -32.81
N ALA A 620 -1.38 -9.30 -33.91
CA ALA A 620 -2.08 -8.03 -34.11
C ALA A 620 -3.60 -8.25 -34.24
N LEU A 621 -4.38 -7.29 -33.75
CA LEU A 621 -5.81 -7.22 -34.05
C LEU A 621 -5.99 -6.62 -35.46
N PRO A 622 -6.78 -7.23 -36.35
CA PRO A 622 -7.09 -6.65 -37.65
C PRO A 622 -7.76 -5.28 -37.52
N ASN A 623 -7.43 -4.33 -38.41
CA ASN A 623 -7.87 -2.94 -38.30
C ASN A 623 -9.39 -2.77 -38.31
N GLU A 624 -10.10 -3.61 -39.07
CA GLU A 624 -11.55 -3.65 -39.15
C GLU A 624 -12.24 -4.08 -37.84
N LEU A 625 -11.47 -4.67 -36.91
CA LEU A 625 -11.97 -5.13 -35.61
C LEU A 625 -11.64 -4.16 -34.47
N ILE A 626 -10.90 -3.08 -34.76
CA ILE A 626 -10.54 -2.07 -33.75
C ILE A 626 -11.77 -1.22 -33.40
N PRO A 627 -12.11 -1.04 -32.11
CA PRO A 627 -13.21 -0.18 -31.69
C PRO A 627 -12.97 1.29 -32.06
N THR A 628 -14.04 1.98 -32.45
CA THR A 628 -14.01 3.43 -32.71
C THR A 628 -14.43 4.19 -31.44
N TYR A 629 -13.63 5.19 -31.05
CA TYR A 629 -13.87 6.02 -29.88
C TYR A 629 -14.52 7.35 -30.29
N HIS A 630 -15.84 7.42 -30.23
CA HIS A 630 -16.61 8.59 -30.63
C HIS A 630 -16.69 9.63 -29.50
N LYS A 631 -17.21 10.83 -29.81
CA LYS A 631 -17.67 11.80 -28.80
C LYS A 631 -19.15 11.62 -28.42
N GLU A 632 -19.89 10.93 -29.28
CA GLU A 632 -21.31 10.60 -29.11
C GLU A 632 -21.44 9.09 -28.95
N TRP A 633 -22.05 8.66 -27.84
CA TRP A 633 -22.16 7.25 -27.47
C TRP A 633 -23.62 6.82 -27.38
N LYS A 634 -23.91 5.62 -27.91
CA LYS A 634 -25.15 4.90 -27.66
C LYS A 634 -24.85 3.74 -26.74
N ILE A 635 -25.51 3.70 -25.59
CA ILE A 635 -25.23 2.72 -24.52
C ILE A 635 -26.48 1.90 -24.24
N GLY A 636 -26.36 0.58 -24.37
CA GLY A 636 -27.42 -0.38 -24.09
C GLY A 636 -27.61 -0.57 -22.59
N VAL A 637 -28.86 -0.45 -22.12
CA VAL A 637 -29.23 -0.55 -20.70
C VAL A 637 -30.43 -1.48 -20.51
N LEU A 638 -30.51 -2.13 -19.36
CA LEU A 638 -31.71 -2.82 -18.92
C LEU A 638 -32.53 -1.90 -18.01
N TYR A 639 -33.84 -1.88 -18.21
CA TYR A 639 -34.77 -1.10 -17.39
C TYR A 639 -35.00 -1.77 -16.03
N GLY A 640 -34.82 -1.01 -14.94
CA GLY A 640 -34.83 -1.46 -13.56
C GLY A 640 -33.51 -1.18 -12.79
N PRO A 641 -33.53 -1.27 -11.45
CA PRO A 641 -34.64 -1.78 -10.63
C PRO A 641 -35.73 -0.76 -10.25
N HIS A 642 -35.45 0.55 -10.29
CA HIS A 642 -36.32 1.56 -9.69
C HIS A 642 -36.92 2.51 -10.75
N GLY A 643 -37.88 2.05 -11.55
CA GLY A 643 -38.55 2.86 -12.57
C GLY A 643 -39.97 3.32 -12.22
N ALA A 644 -40.76 3.61 -13.25
CA ALA A 644 -42.18 3.92 -13.14
C ALA A 644 -43.05 2.66 -12.96
N PRO A 645 -44.23 2.77 -12.29
CA PRO A 645 -44.81 3.98 -11.69
C PRO A 645 -44.38 4.23 -10.24
N ASP A 646 -43.57 3.34 -9.65
CA ASP A 646 -43.27 3.34 -8.20
C ASP A 646 -42.47 4.57 -7.75
N PHE A 647 -41.43 4.93 -8.52
CA PHE A 647 -40.45 5.95 -8.13
C PHE A 647 -40.46 7.15 -9.07
N PHE A 648 -40.59 6.91 -10.37
CA PHE A 648 -40.63 7.93 -11.41
C PHE A 648 -42.00 7.94 -12.08
N LYS A 649 -42.41 9.10 -12.60
CA LYS A 649 -43.56 9.15 -13.51
C LYS A 649 -43.17 8.59 -14.88
N GLN A 650 -44.11 7.95 -15.56
CA GLN A 650 -43.87 7.34 -16.88
C GLN A 650 -43.34 8.37 -17.89
N GLU A 651 -43.87 9.59 -17.88
CA GLU A 651 -43.42 10.70 -18.74
C GLU A 651 -41.91 10.97 -18.64
N TYR A 652 -41.33 10.85 -17.44
CA TYR A 652 -39.90 11.06 -17.24
C TYR A 652 -39.07 9.89 -17.71
N ILE A 653 -39.56 8.66 -17.57
CA ILE A 653 -38.87 7.49 -18.13
C ILE A 653 -38.83 7.57 -19.66
N ASP A 654 -39.93 8.01 -20.29
CA ASP A 654 -39.98 8.22 -21.73
C ASP A 654 -38.99 9.34 -22.16
N GLU A 655 -38.95 10.45 -21.40
CA GLU A 655 -37.97 11.53 -21.60
C GLU A 655 -36.52 11.07 -21.38
N PHE A 656 -36.25 10.24 -20.37
CA PHE A 656 -34.93 9.71 -20.05
C PHE A 656 -34.31 8.96 -21.23
N PHE A 657 -35.09 8.11 -21.90
CA PHE A 657 -34.65 7.36 -23.09
C PHE A 657 -34.63 8.19 -24.37
N ALA A 658 -35.42 9.27 -24.44
CA ALA A 658 -35.43 10.18 -25.58
C ALA A 658 -34.31 11.25 -25.52
N SER A 659 -33.76 11.49 -24.34
CA SER A 659 -32.82 12.58 -24.09
C SER A 659 -31.38 12.22 -24.44
N GLU A 660 -30.64 13.25 -24.87
CA GLU A 660 -29.18 13.24 -24.86
C GLU A 660 -28.68 13.73 -23.50
N TRP A 661 -27.69 13.02 -22.95
CA TRP A 661 -27.02 13.34 -21.71
C TRP A 661 -25.60 13.82 -21.98
N THR A 662 -25.09 14.70 -21.15
CA THR A 662 -23.71 15.21 -21.24
C THR A 662 -22.89 14.74 -20.05
N VAL A 663 -21.69 14.24 -20.27
CA VAL A 663 -20.78 13.82 -19.20
C VAL A 663 -20.21 15.06 -18.50
N HIS A 664 -20.42 15.14 -17.20
CA HIS A 664 -19.91 16.24 -16.37
C HIS A 664 -18.43 16.05 -16.06
N PHE A 665 -17.68 17.14 -15.90
CA PHE A 665 -16.25 17.12 -15.55
C PHE A 665 -15.91 16.48 -14.19
N ASN A 666 -16.90 16.22 -13.33
CA ASN A 666 -16.74 15.60 -12.00
C ASN A 666 -16.95 14.09 -12.09
N SER A 667 -16.25 13.48 -13.05
CA SER A 667 -16.34 12.06 -13.38
C SER A 667 -14.99 11.38 -13.21
N ASN A 668 -14.96 10.21 -12.58
CA ASN A 668 -13.75 9.41 -12.38
C ASN A 668 -14.11 7.93 -12.19
N ARG A 669 -13.16 7.10 -11.71
CA ARG A 669 -13.37 5.66 -11.49
C ARG A 669 -14.44 5.33 -10.42
N LEU A 670 -14.81 6.29 -9.57
CA LEU A 670 -15.90 6.12 -8.59
C LEU A 670 -17.29 6.24 -9.25
N GLY A 671 -17.39 7.07 -10.30
CA GLY A 671 -18.62 7.24 -11.06
C GLY A 671 -18.53 8.33 -12.12
N ILE A 672 -19.38 8.21 -13.15
CA ILE A 672 -19.48 9.15 -14.26
C ILE A 672 -20.75 9.98 -14.07
N ARG A 673 -20.58 11.26 -13.73
CA ARG A 673 -21.71 12.18 -13.45
C ARG A 673 -22.28 12.70 -14.77
N LEU A 674 -23.61 12.81 -14.82
CA LEU A 674 -24.33 13.21 -16.02
C LEU A 674 -25.13 14.50 -15.80
N SER A 675 -25.23 15.30 -16.85
CA SER A 675 -26.12 16.45 -16.97
C SER A 675 -27.20 16.15 -18.01
N GLY A 676 -28.48 16.35 -17.65
CA GLY A 676 -29.63 16.05 -18.52
C GLY A 676 -30.96 16.45 -17.87
N PRO A 677 -32.09 15.86 -18.30
CA PRO A 677 -33.42 16.25 -17.84
C PRO A 677 -33.63 16.00 -16.34
N SER A 678 -34.34 16.92 -15.69
CA SER A 678 -34.69 16.84 -14.27
C SER A 678 -35.78 15.78 -14.01
N PRO A 679 -35.66 14.96 -12.96
CA PRO A 679 -36.61 13.87 -12.69
C PRO A 679 -38.01 14.34 -12.27
N SER A 680 -39.03 13.68 -12.84
CA SER A 680 -40.43 13.78 -12.37
C SER A 680 -40.73 12.59 -11.45
N TRP A 681 -40.78 12.86 -10.14
CA TRP A 681 -40.96 11.85 -9.09
C TRP A 681 -42.43 11.42 -8.95
N ALA A 682 -42.67 10.12 -8.71
CA ALA A 682 -44.01 9.57 -8.45
C ALA A 682 -44.44 9.68 -6.97
N ARG A 683 -43.51 10.06 -6.10
CA ARG A 683 -43.69 10.19 -4.64
C ARG A 683 -43.19 11.55 -4.15
N GLU A 684 -43.75 12.02 -3.03
CA GLU A 684 -43.40 13.33 -2.47
C GLU A 684 -42.10 13.32 -1.66
N ASN A 685 -41.69 12.18 -1.11
CA ASN A 685 -40.48 11.99 -0.31
C ASN A 685 -40.11 10.49 -0.19
N GLY A 686 -38.97 10.19 0.44
CA GLY A 686 -38.48 8.83 0.69
C GLY A 686 -38.92 8.21 2.01
N GLY A 687 -39.78 8.87 2.78
CA GLY A 687 -40.22 8.42 4.11
C GLY A 687 -39.07 8.35 5.12
N GLU A 688 -39.01 7.24 5.86
CA GLU A 688 -37.99 6.97 6.89
C GLU A 688 -36.55 6.91 6.35
N ALA A 689 -36.39 6.64 5.07
CA ALA A 689 -35.08 6.57 4.41
C ALA A 689 -34.49 7.95 4.05
N GLY A 690 -35.31 9.00 4.05
CA GLY A 690 -34.86 10.36 3.77
C GLY A 690 -35.92 11.28 3.17
N LEU A 691 -35.64 12.58 3.20
CA LEU A 691 -36.55 13.64 2.76
C LEU A 691 -36.72 13.72 1.24
N HIS A 692 -35.73 13.27 0.47
CA HIS A 692 -35.77 13.40 -0.99
C HIS A 692 -36.57 12.24 -1.62
N PRO A 693 -37.39 12.47 -2.65
CA PRO A 693 -38.09 11.41 -3.40
C PRO A 693 -37.19 10.36 -4.06
N SER A 694 -35.88 10.55 -4.10
CA SER A 694 -34.95 9.52 -4.57
C SER A 694 -34.46 8.60 -3.46
N ASN A 695 -34.72 8.91 -2.18
CA ASN A 695 -34.21 8.15 -1.05
C ASN A 695 -34.95 6.82 -0.83
N ILE A 696 -34.19 5.74 -0.71
CA ILE A 696 -34.68 4.40 -0.35
C ILE A 696 -33.88 3.87 0.82
N HIS A 697 -34.43 2.90 1.55
CA HIS A 697 -33.65 2.18 2.56
C HIS A 697 -32.44 1.56 1.89
N ASP A 698 -31.27 1.77 2.48
CA ASP A 698 -30.00 1.49 1.81
C ASP A 698 -29.94 0.03 1.31
N CYS A 699 -29.66 -0.09 0.01
CA CYS A 699 -29.56 -1.34 -0.71
C CYS A 699 -28.26 -1.39 -1.51
N GLU A 700 -27.85 -2.58 -1.87
CA GLU A 700 -26.67 -2.79 -2.70
C GLU A 700 -26.96 -2.40 -4.15
N TYR A 701 -25.98 -1.78 -4.80
CA TYR A 701 -26.07 -1.38 -6.19
C TYR A 701 -25.43 -2.38 -7.15
N ALA A 702 -25.92 -2.40 -8.37
CA ALA A 702 -25.23 -3.02 -9.50
C ALA A 702 -24.17 -2.08 -10.08
N ILE A 703 -23.03 -2.64 -10.49
CA ILE A 703 -22.04 -1.89 -11.28
C ILE A 703 -22.68 -1.50 -12.61
N GLY A 704 -22.54 -0.23 -12.99
CA GLY A 704 -23.20 0.34 -14.16
C GLY A 704 -24.62 0.83 -13.93
N ALA A 705 -25.15 0.76 -12.70
CA ALA A 705 -26.43 1.37 -12.37
C ALA A 705 -26.34 2.91 -12.51
N ILE A 706 -27.38 3.52 -13.07
CA ILE A 706 -27.51 4.98 -13.14
C ILE A 706 -28.20 5.40 -11.85
N ASN A 707 -27.43 5.87 -10.88
CA ASN A 707 -27.90 6.21 -9.55
C ASN A 707 -28.29 7.70 -9.45
N PHE A 708 -29.48 8.00 -8.92
CA PHE A 708 -29.97 9.37 -8.73
C PHE A 708 -29.69 9.88 -7.31
N THR A 709 -28.51 10.50 -7.12
CA THR A 709 -28.17 11.19 -5.87
C THR A 709 -28.93 12.52 -5.78
N GLY A 710 -30.10 12.50 -5.16
CA GLY A 710 -31.05 13.60 -5.29
C GLY A 710 -31.61 13.65 -6.72
N ASP A 711 -31.53 14.80 -7.37
CA ASP A 711 -31.94 15.00 -8.77
C ASP A 711 -30.81 14.79 -9.78
N PHE A 712 -29.60 14.46 -9.30
CA PHE A 712 -28.40 14.36 -10.14
C PHE A 712 -28.02 12.90 -10.41
N PRO A 713 -28.00 12.46 -11.68
CA PRO A 713 -27.61 11.10 -12.03
C PRO A 713 -26.09 10.91 -12.10
N VAL A 714 -25.64 9.73 -11.66
CA VAL A 714 -24.26 9.24 -11.78
C VAL A 714 -24.25 7.77 -12.15
N ILE A 715 -23.46 7.39 -13.14
CA ILE A 715 -23.20 5.99 -13.47
C ILE A 715 -22.22 5.44 -12.44
N LEU A 716 -22.59 4.40 -11.70
CA LEU A 716 -21.72 3.75 -10.73
C LEU A 716 -20.64 2.93 -11.45
N ALA A 717 -19.40 3.32 -11.23
CA ALA A 717 -18.23 2.79 -11.93
C ALA A 717 -17.53 1.67 -11.12
N LYS A 718 -16.41 1.15 -11.63
CA LYS A 718 -15.75 -0.02 -11.04
C LYS A 718 -15.06 0.21 -9.68
N ASP A 719 -14.75 1.46 -9.32
CA ASP A 719 -14.34 1.84 -7.96
C ASP A 719 -15.49 2.51 -7.18
N GLY A 720 -16.73 2.39 -7.68
CA GLY A 720 -17.90 3.03 -7.11
C GLY A 720 -18.38 2.37 -5.81
N PRO A 721 -19.32 3.03 -5.11
CA PRO A 721 -19.87 2.53 -3.86
C PRO A 721 -20.76 1.31 -4.09
N SER A 722 -20.81 0.41 -3.10
CA SER A 722 -21.67 -0.78 -3.14
C SER A 722 -23.05 -0.47 -2.57
N LEU A 723 -23.13 -0.23 -1.25
CA LEU A 723 -24.37 0.00 -0.52
C LEU A 723 -24.69 1.50 -0.49
N GLY A 724 -25.96 1.83 -0.73
CA GLY A 724 -26.44 3.20 -0.55
C GLY A 724 -27.95 3.34 -0.70
N GLY A 725 -28.46 4.54 -0.43
CA GLY A 725 -29.90 4.79 -0.28
C GLY A 725 -30.53 5.67 -1.36
N PHE A 726 -30.25 5.40 -2.64
CA PHE A 726 -30.82 6.15 -3.77
C PHE A 726 -31.37 5.22 -4.87
N VAL A 727 -32.35 5.69 -5.62
CA VAL A 727 -32.97 4.92 -6.71
C VAL A 727 -32.10 4.88 -7.98
N CYS A 728 -32.30 3.81 -8.76
CA CYS A 728 -31.60 3.53 -10.01
C CYS A 728 -32.61 3.05 -11.07
N PRO A 729 -33.02 3.86 -12.07
CA PRO A 729 -34.04 3.46 -13.02
C PRO A 729 -33.54 2.50 -14.10
N VAL A 730 -32.24 2.49 -14.41
CA VAL A 730 -31.64 1.61 -15.42
C VAL A 730 -30.26 1.14 -14.99
N THR A 731 -29.80 0.05 -15.58
CA THR A 731 -28.45 -0.52 -15.38
C THR A 731 -27.82 -0.84 -16.73
N ILE A 732 -26.57 -0.39 -16.96
CA ILE A 732 -25.83 -0.68 -18.20
C ILE A 732 -25.57 -2.18 -18.31
N ALA A 733 -25.79 -2.73 -19.51
CA ALA A 733 -25.50 -4.14 -19.77
C ALA A 733 -24.00 -4.42 -19.60
N LYS A 734 -23.63 -5.59 -19.07
CA LYS A 734 -22.24 -5.97 -18.78
C LYS A 734 -21.32 -5.80 -20.00
N ALA A 735 -21.77 -6.24 -21.17
CA ALA A 735 -21.03 -6.12 -22.43
C ALA A 735 -20.86 -4.67 -22.94
N GLU A 736 -21.59 -3.71 -22.38
CA GLU A 736 -21.57 -2.30 -22.73
C GLU A 736 -20.75 -1.45 -21.74
N LEU A 737 -20.39 -1.99 -20.57
CA LEU A 737 -19.64 -1.29 -19.52
C LEU A 737 -18.29 -0.76 -20.00
N TRP A 738 -17.66 -1.36 -21.00
CA TRP A 738 -16.39 -0.85 -21.51
C TRP A 738 -16.50 0.57 -22.06
N LYS A 739 -17.67 0.96 -22.60
CA LYS A 739 -17.92 2.31 -23.13
C LYS A 739 -17.79 3.38 -22.04
N ILE A 740 -18.23 3.08 -20.81
CA ILE A 740 -18.13 4.04 -19.69
C ILE A 740 -16.68 4.30 -19.28
N GLY A 741 -15.77 3.38 -19.56
CA GLY A 741 -14.34 3.59 -19.38
C GLY A 741 -13.71 4.56 -20.37
N GLN A 742 -14.41 4.90 -21.45
CA GLN A 742 -13.93 5.82 -22.48
C GLN A 742 -14.62 7.18 -22.47
N LEU A 743 -15.67 7.35 -21.66
CA LEU A 743 -16.34 8.62 -21.46
C LEU A 743 -15.39 9.63 -20.80
N LYS A 744 -15.37 10.85 -21.35
CA LYS A 744 -14.73 12.02 -20.75
C LYS A 744 -15.70 13.20 -20.69
N ALA A 745 -15.31 14.26 -19.99
CA ALA A 745 -16.10 15.49 -19.89
C ALA A 745 -16.55 15.98 -21.27
N ASP A 746 -17.79 16.49 -21.33
CA ASP A 746 -18.46 17.01 -22.52
C ASP A 746 -18.84 15.97 -23.59
N ASP A 747 -18.51 14.68 -23.42
CA ASP A 747 -19.04 13.62 -24.27
C ASP A 747 -20.58 13.56 -24.15
N LYS A 748 -21.23 13.23 -25.27
CA LYS A 748 -22.66 13.07 -25.37
C LYS A 748 -23.03 11.59 -25.33
N ILE A 749 -24.04 11.24 -24.55
CA ILE A 749 -24.52 9.86 -24.44
C ILE A 749 -26.03 9.78 -24.62
N SER A 750 -26.51 8.69 -25.20
CA SER A 750 -27.93 8.33 -25.24
C SER A 750 -28.08 6.87 -24.84
N PHE A 751 -29.15 6.57 -24.10
CA PHE A 751 -29.43 5.22 -23.62
C PHE A 751 -30.51 4.57 -24.49
N PHE A 752 -30.37 3.27 -24.73
CA PHE A 752 -31.42 2.50 -25.39
C PHE A 752 -31.69 1.19 -24.65
N PRO A 753 -32.95 0.75 -24.56
CA PRO A 753 -33.32 -0.43 -23.78
C PRO A 753 -32.87 -1.73 -24.48
N LEU A 754 -32.40 -2.68 -23.68
CA LEU A 754 -32.09 -4.05 -24.05
C LEU A 754 -32.96 -5.03 -23.24
N THR A 755 -33.27 -6.17 -23.85
CA THR A 755 -33.78 -7.36 -23.14
C THR A 755 -32.63 -8.16 -22.54
N ILE A 756 -32.94 -9.01 -21.55
CA ILE A 756 -31.94 -9.89 -20.92
C ILE A 756 -31.29 -10.85 -21.93
N GLU A 757 -32.06 -11.36 -22.89
CA GLU A 757 -31.55 -12.24 -23.95
C GLU A 757 -30.59 -11.50 -24.89
N GLN A 758 -30.89 -10.25 -25.24
CA GLN A 758 -30.01 -9.42 -26.07
C GLN A 758 -28.71 -9.07 -25.32
N ALA A 759 -28.79 -8.74 -24.04
CA ALA A 759 -27.62 -8.44 -23.22
C ALA A 759 -26.68 -9.67 -23.09
N ASN A 760 -27.24 -10.85 -22.79
CA ASN A 760 -26.47 -12.10 -22.73
C ASN A 760 -25.87 -12.47 -24.10
N GLN A 761 -26.61 -12.23 -25.19
CA GLN A 761 -26.08 -12.45 -26.54
C GLN A 761 -24.89 -11.53 -26.85
N LEU A 762 -24.97 -10.25 -26.46
CA LEU A 762 -23.86 -9.31 -26.60
C LEU A 762 -22.64 -9.72 -25.77
N GLU A 763 -22.85 -10.21 -24.55
CA GLU A 763 -21.76 -10.73 -23.71
C GLU A 763 -21.08 -11.94 -24.36
N GLN A 764 -21.86 -12.95 -24.78
CA GLN A 764 -21.29 -14.14 -25.42
C GLN A 764 -20.49 -13.77 -26.68
N GLN A 765 -21.02 -12.86 -27.51
CA GLN A 765 -20.33 -12.36 -28.70
C GLN A 765 -19.02 -11.65 -28.34
N GLN A 766 -19.02 -10.84 -27.28
CA GLN A 766 -17.81 -10.17 -26.81
C GLN A 766 -16.76 -11.17 -26.32
N LEU A 767 -17.18 -12.22 -25.59
CA LEU A 767 -16.30 -13.29 -25.14
C LEU A 767 -15.70 -14.07 -26.31
N ASP A 768 -16.54 -14.50 -27.25
CA ASP A 768 -16.13 -15.20 -28.47
C ASP A 768 -15.16 -14.34 -29.30
N PHE A 769 -15.40 -13.03 -29.38
CA PHE A 769 -14.52 -12.09 -30.06
C PHE A 769 -13.14 -12.01 -29.41
N ILE A 770 -13.08 -11.86 -28.08
CA ILE A 770 -11.81 -11.77 -27.36
C ILE A 770 -11.03 -13.09 -27.46
N GLU A 771 -11.73 -14.22 -27.44
CA GLU A 771 -11.11 -15.53 -27.55
C GLU A 771 -10.51 -15.77 -28.94
N ASN A 772 -11.26 -15.43 -30.01
CA ASN A 772 -10.97 -15.84 -31.38
C ASN A 772 -10.33 -14.75 -32.27
N PHE A 773 -10.40 -13.47 -31.90
CA PHE A 773 -10.03 -12.32 -32.76
C PHE A 773 -10.78 -12.28 -34.10
N GLU A 774 -12.02 -12.76 -34.10
CA GLU A 774 -12.86 -12.82 -35.29
C GLU A 774 -14.30 -12.47 -34.93
N ILE A 775 -15.00 -11.83 -35.87
CA ILE A 775 -16.46 -11.67 -35.79
C ILE A 775 -17.07 -12.93 -36.39
N THR A 776 -17.45 -13.87 -35.54
CA THR A 776 -18.00 -15.18 -35.95
C THR A 776 -19.46 -15.12 -36.40
N THR A 777 -20.18 -14.01 -36.19
CA THR A 777 -21.60 -13.86 -36.59
C THR A 777 -21.90 -12.50 -37.22
N THR A 778 -22.50 -12.51 -38.41
CA THR A 778 -23.13 -11.34 -39.02
C THR A 778 -24.38 -10.96 -38.22
N LEU A 779 -24.40 -9.74 -37.68
CA LEU A 779 -25.54 -9.19 -36.94
C LEU A 779 -26.80 -9.18 -37.82
N ASN A 780 -27.87 -9.80 -37.34
CA ASN A 780 -29.18 -9.19 -37.56
C ASN A 780 -29.16 -7.89 -36.74
N PRO A 781 -29.50 -6.72 -37.31
CA PRO A 781 -29.61 -5.50 -36.53
C PRO A 781 -30.55 -5.80 -35.36
N LEU A 782 -30.06 -5.65 -34.12
CA LEU A 782 -30.91 -5.69 -32.94
C LEU A 782 -32.08 -4.75 -33.23
N SER A 783 -33.30 -5.26 -33.34
CA SER A 783 -34.45 -4.39 -33.64
C SER A 783 -34.55 -3.36 -32.53
N HIS A 784 -34.26 -2.09 -32.82
CA HIS A 784 -34.20 -0.99 -31.84
C HIS A 784 -35.58 -0.64 -31.23
N ALA A 785 -36.64 -1.35 -31.61
CA ALA A 785 -37.98 -1.17 -31.10
C ALA A 785 -38.29 -2.19 -29.98
N VAL A 786 -37.53 -2.14 -28.88
CA VAL A 786 -38.01 -2.73 -27.62
C VAL A 786 -38.82 -1.65 -26.93
N THR A 787 -40.15 -1.81 -26.85
CA THR A 787 -41.00 -0.91 -26.09
C THR A 787 -40.60 -1.01 -24.61
N VAL A 788 -40.37 0.11 -23.93
CA VAL A 788 -40.04 0.21 -22.47
C VAL A 788 -41.25 -0.20 -21.62
N THR A 789 -41.76 -1.42 -21.85
CA THR A 789 -42.96 -2.00 -21.24
C THR A 789 -42.67 -3.36 -20.61
N GLY A 790 -41.43 -3.88 -20.75
CA GLY A 790 -40.98 -5.06 -20.02
C GLY A 790 -41.05 -4.80 -18.51
N GLY A 791 -41.70 -5.70 -17.78
CA GLY A 791 -41.92 -5.56 -16.35
C GLY A 791 -40.60 -5.52 -15.58
N ILE A 792 -40.28 -4.36 -14.99
CA ILE A 792 -39.20 -4.19 -14.01
C ILE A 792 -39.30 -5.26 -12.91
N ILE A 793 -40.54 -5.60 -12.54
CA ILE A 793 -40.89 -6.63 -11.57
C ILE A 793 -40.88 -7.99 -12.29
N LEU A 794 -39.86 -8.80 -11.97
CA LEU A 794 -39.70 -10.18 -12.46
C LEU A 794 -40.69 -11.13 -11.79
N ALA A 795 -40.96 -10.92 -10.51
CA ALA A 795 -41.97 -11.63 -9.74
C ALA A 795 -42.40 -10.80 -8.53
N GLN A 796 -43.64 -10.99 -8.10
CA GLN A 796 -44.17 -10.40 -6.88
C GLN A 796 -44.98 -11.45 -6.11
N LYS A 797 -44.84 -11.45 -4.79
CA LYS A 797 -45.68 -12.22 -3.87
C LYS A 797 -46.38 -11.25 -2.93
N GLU A 798 -47.69 -11.43 -2.78
CA GLU A 798 -48.48 -10.67 -1.82
C GLU A 798 -48.16 -11.13 -0.39
N GLN A 799 -48.37 -10.21 0.56
CA GLN A 799 -48.19 -10.49 1.97
C GLN A 799 -49.13 -11.62 2.44
N THR A 800 -48.60 -12.52 3.27
CA THR A 800 -49.35 -13.57 3.96
C THR A 800 -49.22 -13.42 5.48
N THR A 801 -49.83 -14.32 6.25
CA THR A 801 -49.66 -14.36 7.71
C THR A 801 -48.22 -14.66 8.14
N LEU A 802 -47.43 -15.34 7.30
CA LEU A 802 -46.08 -15.82 7.65
C LEU A 802 -44.97 -15.17 6.81
N SER A 803 -45.32 -14.39 5.78
CA SER A 803 -44.35 -13.78 4.87
C SER A 803 -44.75 -12.35 4.51
N PRO A 804 -43.80 -11.39 4.47
CA PRO A 804 -44.07 -10.05 3.97
C PRO A 804 -44.37 -10.07 2.48
N LYS A 805 -44.81 -8.93 1.93
CA LYS A 805 -44.79 -8.70 0.48
C LYS A 805 -43.35 -8.88 -0.04
N THR A 806 -43.17 -9.52 -1.18
CA THR A 806 -41.84 -9.73 -1.76
C THR A 806 -41.85 -9.30 -3.22
N ILE A 807 -40.88 -8.49 -3.63
CA ILE A 807 -40.74 -8.01 -5.00
C ILE A 807 -39.34 -8.39 -5.50
N TYR A 808 -39.28 -9.02 -6.66
CA TYR A 808 -38.03 -9.31 -7.37
C TYR A 808 -37.95 -8.39 -8.58
N ARG A 809 -36.89 -7.59 -8.66
CA ARG A 809 -36.68 -6.58 -9.68
C ARG A 809 -35.49 -6.91 -10.55
N GLN A 810 -35.59 -6.60 -11.84
CA GLN A 810 -34.47 -6.62 -12.76
C GLN A 810 -33.46 -5.52 -12.36
N ALA A 811 -32.18 -5.89 -12.23
CA ALA A 811 -31.12 -4.96 -11.84
C ALA A 811 -29.89 -5.13 -12.75
N GLY A 812 -30.09 -4.95 -14.06
CA GLY A 812 -29.10 -5.30 -15.08
C GLY A 812 -29.20 -6.76 -15.53
N ASP A 813 -28.21 -7.20 -16.32
CA ASP A 813 -28.12 -8.53 -16.91
C ASP A 813 -27.43 -9.56 -16.01
N SER A 814 -26.69 -9.10 -15.01
CA SER A 814 -25.97 -9.93 -14.04
C SER A 814 -26.52 -9.84 -12.61
N TYR A 815 -27.66 -9.15 -12.39
CA TYR A 815 -28.21 -9.02 -11.03
C TYR A 815 -29.75 -9.06 -10.96
N ILE A 816 -30.24 -9.57 -9.83
CA ILE A 816 -31.64 -9.48 -9.39
C ILE A 816 -31.66 -8.76 -8.05
N LEU A 817 -32.51 -7.74 -7.90
CA LEU A 817 -32.74 -7.08 -6.61
C LEU A 817 -34.03 -7.63 -5.99
N LEU A 818 -33.91 -8.31 -4.86
CA LEU A 818 -35.05 -8.70 -4.02
C LEU A 818 -35.33 -7.62 -2.98
N GLU A 819 -36.60 -7.31 -2.77
CA GLU A 819 -37.07 -6.39 -1.73
C GLU A 819 -38.20 -7.01 -0.90
N TYR A 820 -38.12 -6.93 0.43
CA TYR A 820 -39.15 -7.42 1.36
C TYR A 820 -39.96 -6.28 2.00
N GLY A 821 -41.27 -6.48 2.15
CA GLY A 821 -42.18 -5.57 2.85
C GLY A 821 -42.39 -4.23 2.16
N ASP A 822 -43.02 -3.30 2.86
CA ASP A 822 -43.10 -1.91 2.43
C ASP A 822 -41.77 -1.18 2.67
N ASN A 823 -41.64 0.06 2.17
CA ASN A 823 -40.43 0.88 2.35
C ASN A 823 -40.41 1.52 3.75
N ILE A 824 -40.25 0.65 4.77
CA ILE A 824 -40.15 0.99 6.20
C ILE A 824 -38.96 0.25 6.83
N LEU A 825 -38.46 0.75 7.96
CA LEU A 825 -37.50 0.00 8.77
C LEU A 825 -38.22 -1.03 9.65
N ASP A 826 -38.12 -2.30 9.27
CA ASP A 826 -38.50 -3.44 10.09
C ASP A 826 -37.35 -4.47 10.12
N LEU A 827 -36.85 -4.77 11.32
CA LEU A 827 -35.75 -5.73 11.50
C LEU A 827 -36.14 -7.13 11.03
N SER A 828 -37.43 -7.50 11.06
CA SER A 828 -37.93 -8.79 10.57
C SER A 828 -37.55 -9.03 9.10
N LEU A 829 -37.57 -7.97 8.29
CA LEU A 829 -37.27 -8.01 6.87
C LEU A 829 -35.78 -8.33 6.64
N ARG A 830 -34.89 -7.76 7.46
CA ARG A 830 -33.45 -8.03 7.39
C ARG A 830 -33.11 -9.46 7.83
N LEU A 831 -33.79 -9.96 8.86
CA LEU A 831 -33.64 -11.33 9.34
C LEU A 831 -34.10 -12.32 8.26
N ARG A 832 -35.18 -11.99 7.53
CA ARG A 832 -35.65 -12.75 6.38
C ARG A 832 -34.63 -12.78 5.24
N VAL A 833 -34.00 -11.64 4.92
CA VAL A 833 -32.87 -11.59 3.97
C VAL A 833 -31.75 -12.54 4.39
N HIS A 834 -31.37 -12.53 5.67
CA HIS A 834 -30.32 -13.41 6.18
C HIS A 834 -30.69 -14.89 6.00
N GLN A 835 -31.92 -15.26 6.38
CA GLN A 835 -32.38 -16.63 6.20
C GLN A 835 -32.37 -17.06 4.72
N LEU A 836 -32.76 -16.17 3.81
CA LEU A 836 -32.69 -16.46 2.37
C LEU A 836 -31.26 -16.70 1.90
N ILE A 837 -30.30 -15.87 2.34
CA ILE A 837 -28.88 -16.04 2.02
C ILE A 837 -28.40 -17.43 2.45
N GLU A 838 -28.69 -17.83 3.69
CA GLU A 838 -28.30 -19.14 4.21
C GLU A 838 -28.94 -20.28 3.41
N MET A 839 -30.22 -20.15 3.02
CA MET A 839 -30.90 -21.13 2.17
C MET A 839 -30.29 -21.21 0.76
N ILE A 840 -29.93 -20.08 0.14
CA ILE A 840 -29.27 -20.05 -1.17
C ILE A 840 -27.90 -20.72 -1.08
N ARG A 841 -27.09 -20.38 -0.06
CA ARG A 841 -25.77 -20.97 0.17
C ARG A 841 -25.86 -22.49 0.36
N ALA A 842 -26.83 -22.96 1.16
CA ALA A 842 -27.07 -24.38 1.40
C ALA A 842 -27.41 -25.17 0.12
N GLN A 843 -28.04 -24.53 -0.87
CA GLN A 843 -28.34 -25.16 -2.17
C GLN A 843 -27.16 -25.16 -3.15
N SER A 844 -26.13 -24.34 -2.92
CA SER A 844 -24.96 -24.21 -3.81
C SER A 844 -25.35 -24.04 -5.29
N ILE A 845 -26.26 -23.09 -5.56
CA ILE A 845 -26.82 -22.86 -6.90
C ILE A 845 -25.72 -22.39 -7.85
N ALA A 846 -25.38 -23.23 -8.84
CA ALA A 846 -24.41 -22.88 -9.88
C ALA A 846 -24.84 -21.62 -10.66
N GLY A 847 -23.88 -20.74 -10.90
CA GLY A 847 -24.09 -19.46 -11.59
C GLY A 847 -24.39 -18.28 -10.66
N ILE A 848 -24.70 -18.48 -9.38
CA ILE A 848 -24.71 -17.37 -8.40
C ILE A 848 -23.26 -17.04 -8.04
N LEU A 849 -22.89 -15.76 -8.19
CA LEU A 849 -21.54 -15.28 -7.95
C LEU A 849 -21.41 -14.61 -6.57
N GLU A 850 -22.43 -13.87 -6.14
CA GLU A 850 -22.35 -13.04 -4.94
C GLU A 850 -23.76 -12.71 -4.39
N LEU A 851 -23.86 -12.55 -3.07
CA LEU A 851 -25.09 -12.25 -2.35
C LEU A 851 -24.84 -11.06 -1.42
N SER A 852 -25.36 -9.88 -1.77
CA SER A 852 -25.06 -8.64 -1.05
C SER A 852 -26.34 -8.10 -0.39
N PRO A 853 -26.44 -8.16 0.96
CA PRO A 853 -27.64 -7.72 1.67
C PRO A 853 -27.68 -6.21 1.89
N GLY A 854 -28.84 -5.60 1.63
CA GLY A 854 -29.19 -4.28 2.11
C GLY A 854 -29.95 -4.32 3.44
N VAL A 855 -30.61 -3.21 3.79
CA VAL A 855 -31.46 -3.11 5.00
C VAL A 855 -32.66 -4.08 4.93
N ARG A 856 -33.36 -4.11 3.81
CA ARG A 856 -34.58 -4.93 3.58
C ARG A 856 -34.56 -5.65 2.24
N SER A 857 -33.38 -5.74 1.64
CA SER A 857 -33.20 -6.19 0.27
C SER A 857 -32.00 -7.12 0.14
N LEU A 858 -31.96 -7.87 -0.95
CA LEU A 858 -30.85 -8.72 -1.32
C LEU A 858 -30.53 -8.53 -2.80
N GLN A 859 -29.32 -8.04 -3.10
CA GLN A 859 -28.80 -8.00 -4.45
C GLN A 859 -28.12 -9.35 -4.74
N ILE A 860 -28.64 -10.09 -5.72
CA ILE A 860 -28.15 -11.40 -6.12
C ILE A 860 -27.40 -11.24 -7.43
N LYS A 861 -26.07 -11.37 -7.41
CA LYS A 861 -25.24 -11.34 -8.59
C LYS A 861 -25.14 -12.75 -9.18
N TYR A 862 -25.36 -12.88 -10.48
CA TYR A 862 -25.31 -14.17 -11.17
C TYR A 862 -24.67 -14.04 -12.56
N ASP A 863 -24.23 -15.18 -13.09
CA ASP A 863 -23.76 -15.33 -14.46
C ASP A 863 -24.91 -15.81 -15.35
N GLY A 864 -25.42 -14.91 -16.20
CA GLY A 864 -26.53 -15.16 -17.11
C GLY A 864 -26.24 -16.18 -18.21
N LEU A 865 -24.97 -16.49 -18.48
CA LEU A 865 -24.55 -17.51 -19.44
C LEU A 865 -24.52 -18.91 -18.81
N ILE A 866 -24.41 -18.99 -17.48
CA ILE A 866 -24.46 -20.26 -16.72
C ILE A 866 -25.90 -20.60 -16.30
N ILE A 867 -26.66 -19.61 -15.82
CA ILE A 867 -28.04 -19.78 -15.37
C ILE A 867 -28.95 -18.68 -15.92
N SER A 868 -30.04 -19.06 -16.58
CA SER A 868 -31.01 -18.08 -17.07
C SER A 868 -31.73 -17.38 -15.91
N GLN A 869 -32.06 -16.09 -16.09
CA GLN A 869 -32.80 -15.31 -15.10
C GLN A 869 -34.10 -16.00 -14.69
N SER A 870 -34.84 -16.58 -15.65
CA SER A 870 -36.07 -17.34 -15.40
C SER A 870 -35.86 -18.57 -14.51
N THR A 871 -34.79 -19.32 -14.73
CA THR A 871 -34.45 -20.52 -13.94
C THR A 871 -34.02 -20.14 -12.53
N LEU A 872 -33.21 -19.09 -12.40
CA LEU A 872 -32.80 -18.55 -11.11
C LEU A 872 -34.02 -18.05 -10.33
N MET A 873 -34.89 -17.27 -10.96
CA MET A 873 -36.14 -16.78 -10.37
C MET A 873 -37.02 -17.91 -9.85
N HIS A 874 -37.21 -18.98 -10.63
CA HIS A 874 -37.97 -20.15 -10.18
C HIS A 874 -37.36 -20.78 -8.91
N LYS A 875 -36.03 -20.92 -8.85
CA LYS A 875 -35.35 -21.43 -7.64
C LYS A 875 -35.52 -20.50 -6.45
N LEU A 876 -35.40 -19.19 -6.64
CA LEU A 876 -35.56 -18.20 -5.57
C LEU A 876 -36.98 -18.19 -5.00
N LEU A 877 -38.00 -18.29 -5.87
CA LEU A 877 -39.40 -18.38 -5.44
C LEU A 877 -39.68 -19.65 -4.64
N LEU A 878 -39.11 -20.79 -5.04
CA LEU A 878 -39.21 -22.03 -4.27
C LEU A 878 -38.57 -21.93 -2.88
N LEU A 879 -37.41 -21.28 -2.77
CA LEU A 879 -36.78 -21.05 -1.46
C LEU A 879 -37.63 -20.12 -0.59
N GLU A 880 -38.20 -19.07 -1.18
CA GLU A 880 -39.12 -18.18 -0.48
C GLU A 880 -40.37 -18.90 0.05
N ASP A 881 -40.91 -19.86 -0.72
CA ASP A 881 -42.03 -20.71 -0.27
C ASP A 881 -41.64 -21.65 0.88
N GLN A 882 -40.38 -22.08 0.96
CA GLN A 882 -39.89 -23.04 1.96
C GLN A 882 -39.46 -22.39 3.29
N MET A 883 -39.27 -21.07 3.32
CA MET A 883 -38.63 -20.38 4.46
C MET A 883 -39.42 -20.45 5.77
N GLY A 884 -40.76 -20.48 5.70
CA GLY A 884 -41.62 -20.57 6.88
C GLY A 884 -41.62 -19.32 7.78
N ASP A 885 -42.00 -19.53 9.05
CA ASP A 885 -42.08 -18.51 10.11
C ASP A 885 -40.71 -18.24 10.74
N LEU A 886 -40.34 -16.97 10.86
CA LEU A 886 -39.08 -16.50 11.45
C LEU A 886 -39.28 -15.75 12.79
N SER A 887 -40.47 -15.80 13.38
CA SER A 887 -40.78 -15.11 14.64
C SER A 887 -39.89 -15.51 15.83
N GLN A 888 -39.24 -16.67 15.75
CA GLN A 888 -38.34 -17.22 16.78
C GLN A 888 -36.88 -17.28 16.32
N ILE A 889 -36.51 -16.55 15.27
CA ILE A 889 -35.13 -16.59 14.74
C ILE A 889 -34.14 -15.99 15.75
N ARG A 890 -32.99 -16.64 15.87
CA ARG A 890 -31.89 -16.27 16.75
C ARG A 890 -30.61 -16.21 15.92
N ILE A 891 -29.91 -15.08 15.95
CA ILE A 891 -28.68 -14.87 15.17
C ILE A 891 -27.50 -14.63 16.11
N PRO A 892 -26.35 -15.30 15.92
CA PRO A 892 -25.11 -14.95 16.61
C PRO A 892 -24.78 -13.47 16.41
N SER A 893 -24.41 -12.78 17.48
CA SER A 893 -24.13 -11.34 17.45
C SER A 893 -22.99 -11.03 18.42
N ARG A 894 -22.25 -9.95 18.18
CA ARG A 894 -21.16 -9.49 19.05
C ARG A 894 -21.42 -8.06 19.46
N ILE A 895 -21.23 -7.71 20.73
CA ILE A 895 -21.24 -6.32 21.18
C ILE A 895 -19.80 -5.79 21.17
N LEU A 896 -19.54 -4.81 20.31
CA LEU A 896 -18.24 -4.16 20.12
C LEU A 896 -18.23 -2.83 20.85
N TYR A 897 -17.38 -2.70 21.86
CA TYR A 897 -17.24 -1.47 22.64
C TYR A 897 -16.13 -0.59 22.05
N LEU A 898 -16.50 0.40 21.26
CA LEU A 898 -15.57 1.26 20.51
C LEU A 898 -15.31 2.59 21.24
N PRO A 899 -14.05 3.05 21.37
CA PRO A 899 -13.77 4.41 21.85
C PRO A 899 -14.23 5.43 20.81
N MET A 900 -14.85 6.52 21.23
CA MET A 900 -15.24 7.60 20.33
C MET A 900 -14.96 8.97 20.95
N ALA A 901 -14.30 9.84 20.18
CA ALA A 901 -14.24 11.27 20.49
C ALA A 901 -15.42 11.97 19.81
N PHE A 902 -16.22 12.69 20.60
CA PHE A 902 -17.41 13.40 20.12
C PHE A 902 -17.00 14.77 19.54
N GLU A 903 -17.40 15.05 18.31
CA GLU A 903 -17.03 16.28 17.56
C GLU A 903 -15.54 16.63 17.63
N ASP A 904 -14.68 15.64 17.39
CA ASP A 904 -13.24 15.88 17.28
C ASP A 904 -12.90 16.76 16.07
N ARG A 905 -11.69 17.33 16.08
CA ARG A 905 -11.26 18.28 15.04
C ARG A 905 -11.40 17.74 13.61
N ALA A 906 -11.00 16.50 13.34
CA ALA A 906 -11.08 15.94 11.98
C ALA A 906 -12.54 15.84 11.48
N THR A 907 -13.48 15.59 12.39
CA THR A 907 -14.92 15.58 12.09
C THR A 907 -15.43 16.97 11.73
N LEU A 908 -15.06 17.98 12.51
CA LEU A 908 -15.48 19.37 12.29
C LEU A 908 -14.85 19.97 11.02
N ASP A 909 -13.56 19.69 10.79
CA ASP A 909 -12.82 20.13 9.60
C ASP A 909 -13.46 19.60 8.31
N ALA A 910 -14.03 18.38 8.32
CA ALA A 910 -14.75 17.83 7.18
C ALA A 910 -16.05 18.58 6.87
N VAL A 911 -16.72 19.13 7.89
CA VAL A 911 -17.89 19.99 7.73
C VAL A 911 -17.48 21.37 7.23
N GLU A 912 -16.43 21.97 7.80
CA GLU A 912 -15.90 23.26 7.38
C GLU A 912 -15.46 23.22 5.91
N ARG A 913 -14.68 22.20 5.51
CA ARG A 913 -14.28 21.99 4.11
C ARG A 913 -15.49 21.89 3.18
N TYR A 914 -16.56 21.23 3.60
CA TYR A 914 -17.79 21.17 2.81
C TYR A 914 -18.44 22.55 2.64
N GLN A 915 -18.45 23.37 3.69
CA GLN A 915 -18.98 24.74 3.63
C GLN A 915 -18.19 25.62 2.66
N GLU A 916 -16.87 25.45 2.65
CA GLU A 916 -15.97 26.23 1.79
C GLU A 916 -16.02 25.77 0.33
N SER A 917 -16.07 24.46 0.08
CA SER A 917 -15.81 23.91 -1.26
C SER A 917 -17.04 23.36 -1.98
N VAL A 918 -18.17 23.12 -1.29
CA VAL A 918 -19.34 22.46 -1.89
C VAL A 918 -20.64 23.25 -1.67
N CYS A 919 -21.00 23.53 -0.42
CA CYS A 919 -22.26 24.22 -0.09
C CYS A 919 -22.11 25.02 1.19
N SER A 920 -22.09 26.34 1.08
CA SER A 920 -21.88 27.26 2.20
C SER A 920 -23.08 27.40 3.14
N LYS A 921 -24.29 27.05 2.67
CA LYS A 921 -25.54 27.19 3.43
C LYS A 921 -26.46 26.00 3.21
N ALA A 922 -26.80 25.31 4.29
CA ALA A 922 -27.79 24.24 4.33
C ALA A 922 -28.39 24.14 5.74
N PRO A 923 -29.56 23.48 5.94
CA PRO A 923 -30.17 23.32 7.26
C PRO A 923 -29.28 22.60 8.29
N TRP A 924 -28.40 21.72 7.79
CA TRP A 924 -27.45 20.98 8.61
C TRP A 924 -26.15 21.73 8.92
N LEU A 925 -26.02 22.98 8.46
CA LEU A 925 -24.87 23.84 8.67
C LEU A 925 -25.20 24.98 9.66
N PRO A 926 -24.20 25.54 10.36
CA PRO A 926 -22.77 25.20 10.30
C PRO A 926 -22.38 23.95 11.09
N ASN A 927 -23.30 23.37 11.87
CA ASN A 927 -23.01 22.22 12.73
C ASN A 927 -24.10 21.15 12.65
N ASN A 928 -23.66 19.93 12.37
CA ASN A 928 -24.49 18.76 12.15
C ASN A 928 -25.22 18.29 13.41
N VAL A 929 -24.55 18.30 14.57
CA VAL A 929 -25.11 17.87 15.85
C VAL A 929 -26.23 18.83 16.28
N ASP A 930 -26.04 20.13 16.09
CA ASP A 930 -27.08 21.13 16.36
C ASP A 930 -28.30 20.92 15.46
N PHE A 931 -28.09 20.52 14.19
CA PHE A 931 -29.20 20.15 13.31
C PHE A 931 -29.94 18.90 13.78
N ILE A 932 -29.22 17.84 14.15
CA ILE A 932 -29.82 16.63 14.72
C ILE A 932 -30.61 16.97 15.99
N GLN A 933 -30.10 17.85 16.84
CA GLN A 933 -30.82 18.29 18.04
C GLN A 933 -32.15 18.95 17.70
N ARG A 934 -32.16 19.91 16.75
CA ARG A 934 -33.38 20.64 16.37
C ARG A 934 -34.41 19.74 15.70
N ILE A 935 -34.00 18.95 14.71
CA ILE A 935 -34.93 18.12 13.92
C ILE A 935 -35.58 17.00 14.75
N ASN A 936 -34.96 16.60 15.86
CA ASN A 936 -35.50 15.60 16.78
C ASN A 936 -36.26 16.19 17.98
N GLY A 937 -36.32 17.51 18.13
CA GLY A 937 -37.01 18.15 19.26
C GLY A 937 -36.32 17.92 20.60
N LEU A 938 -35.01 17.72 20.58
CA LEU A 938 -34.20 17.58 21.79
C LEU A 938 -33.94 18.97 22.40
N GLU A 939 -33.90 19.06 23.72
CA GLU A 939 -33.79 20.34 24.44
C GLU A 939 -32.39 20.95 24.32
N HIS A 940 -31.36 20.10 24.36
CA HIS A 940 -29.95 20.51 24.33
C HIS A 940 -29.12 19.53 23.49
N ARG A 941 -28.06 20.03 22.83
CA ARG A 941 -27.16 19.21 21.99
C ARG A 941 -26.54 18.02 22.75
N ASN A 942 -26.33 18.16 24.06
CA ASN A 942 -25.82 17.08 24.90
C ASN A 942 -26.74 15.84 24.94
N GLN A 943 -28.04 16.00 24.66
CA GLN A 943 -28.95 14.85 24.53
C GLN A 943 -28.66 14.04 23.26
N VAL A 944 -28.19 14.67 22.17
CA VAL A 944 -27.71 13.96 20.98
C VAL A 944 -26.53 13.07 21.37
N LYS A 945 -25.55 13.65 22.07
CA LYS A 945 -24.38 12.92 22.58
C LYS A 945 -24.81 11.73 23.46
N GLN A 946 -25.67 11.93 24.44
CA GLN A 946 -26.18 10.86 25.32
C GLN A 946 -26.79 9.72 24.52
N VAL A 947 -27.70 10.04 23.59
CA VAL A 947 -28.34 9.03 22.72
C VAL A 947 -27.30 8.25 21.90
N VAL A 948 -26.27 8.93 21.38
CA VAL A 948 -25.20 8.28 20.59
C VAL A 948 -24.39 7.27 21.42
N PHE A 949 -24.08 7.60 22.68
CA PHE A 949 -23.31 6.69 23.55
C PHE A 949 -24.16 5.60 24.22
N ASP A 950 -25.45 5.85 24.45
CA ASP A 950 -26.36 4.90 25.11
C ASP A 950 -26.93 3.84 24.13
N ALA A 951 -26.87 4.09 22.83
CA ALA A 951 -27.40 3.19 21.81
C ALA A 951 -26.57 1.91 21.61
N ASN A 952 -27.26 0.80 21.35
CA ASN A 952 -26.68 -0.39 20.74
C ASN A 952 -27.09 -0.41 19.25
N TYR A 953 -26.12 -0.21 18.37
CA TYR A 953 -26.34 -0.12 16.93
C TYR A 953 -26.15 -1.48 16.26
N LEU A 954 -27.25 -2.11 15.83
CA LEU A 954 -27.23 -3.36 15.10
C LEU A 954 -26.83 -3.12 13.64
N VAL A 955 -25.74 -3.76 13.20
CA VAL A 955 -25.23 -3.69 11.82
C VAL A 955 -26.14 -4.49 10.89
N LEU A 956 -26.81 -3.79 9.96
CA LEU A 956 -27.72 -4.40 8.99
C LEU A 956 -27.02 -4.68 7.66
N GLY A 957 -26.23 -3.72 7.18
CA GLY A 957 -25.45 -3.79 5.96
C GLY A 957 -24.00 -3.37 6.19
N LEU A 958 -23.13 -3.70 5.25
CA LEU A 958 -21.72 -3.29 5.24
C LEU A 958 -21.41 -2.63 3.89
N GLY A 959 -20.43 -1.73 3.86
CA GLY A 959 -20.09 -0.97 2.67
C GLY A 959 -20.86 0.34 2.48
N ASP A 960 -21.32 1.00 3.56
CA ASP A 960 -22.00 2.32 3.60
C ASP A 960 -21.14 3.43 4.26
N VAL A 961 -20.10 3.97 3.61
CA VAL A 961 -19.65 3.60 2.26
C VAL A 961 -18.21 3.09 2.24
N TYR A 962 -18.00 2.00 1.51
CA TYR A 962 -16.73 1.26 1.34
C TYR A 962 -16.20 0.52 2.58
N LEU A 963 -15.38 -0.50 2.33
CA LEU A 963 -14.49 -1.17 3.29
C LEU A 963 -15.12 -1.42 4.68
N THR A 964 -16.19 -2.22 4.71
CA THR A 964 -16.94 -2.63 5.91
C THR A 964 -17.60 -1.49 6.69
N ALA A 965 -17.68 -0.27 6.13
CA ALA A 965 -18.45 0.81 6.73
C ALA A 965 -19.89 0.34 7.01
N PRO A 966 -20.37 0.34 8.27
CA PRO A 966 -21.64 -0.27 8.60
C PRO A 966 -22.80 0.65 8.22
N CYS A 967 -23.88 0.08 7.72
CA CYS A 967 -25.21 0.66 7.83
C CYS A 967 -25.87 0.03 9.06
N ALA A 968 -25.80 0.73 10.20
CA ALA A 968 -26.27 0.22 11.48
C ALA A 968 -27.44 1.03 12.02
N VAL A 969 -28.27 0.42 12.87
CA VAL A 969 -29.44 1.10 13.45
C VAL A 969 -29.58 0.81 14.94
N PRO A 970 -30.00 1.78 15.77
CA PRO A 970 -30.33 1.50 17.16
C PRO A 970 -31.44 0.44 17.30
N ILE A 971 -31.17 -0.56 18.14
CA ILE A 971 -32.14 -1.61 18.49
C ILE A 971 -33.37 -1.02 19.18
N ASP A 972 -33.15 -0.05 20.09
CA ASP A 972 -34.19 0.73 20.75
C ASP A 972 -34.68 1.85 19.83
N PRO A 973 -35.96 1.87 19.41
CA PRO A 973 -36.51 2.92 18.57
C PRO A 973 -36.38 4.34 19.13
N ARG A 974 -36.26 4.49 20.45
CA ARG A 974 -36.09 5.81 21.12
C ARG A 974 -34.71 6.42 20.90
N HIS A 975 -33.76 5.63 20.39
CA HIS A 975 -32.41 6.10 20.05
C HIS A 975 -32.24 6.40 18.56
N ARG A 976 -33.28 6.18 17.74
CA ARG A 976 -33.24 6.43 16.29
C ARG A 976 -33.39 7.93 16.01
N LEU A 977 -32.27 8.65 16.05
CA LEU A 977 -32.21 10.07 15.73
C LEU A 977 -32.50 10.28 14.23
N LEU A 978 -33.55 11.03 13.90
CA LEU A 978 -33.84 11.43 12.53
C LEU A 978 -32.85 12.48 12.06
N SER A 979 -32.49 12.38 10.78
CA SER A 979 -31.51 13.23 10.13
C SER A 979 -31.77 13.22 8.62
N SER A 980 -31.17 14.16 7.89
CA SER A 980 -31.12 14.12 6.43
C SER A 980 -29.74 13.67 5.98
N LYS A 981 -29.65 13.01 4.82
CA LYS A 981 -28.38 12.92 4.09
C LYS A 981 -28.07 14.31 3.48
N TYR A 982 -26.79 14.60 3.29
CA TYR A 982 -26.30 15.82 2.63
C TYR A 982 -26.84 15.93 1.20
N ASN A 983 -27.07 17.16 0.73
CA ASN A 983 -27.44 17.45 -0.64
C ASN A 983 -26.72 18.72 -1.16
N PRO A 984 -25.72 18.60 -2.07
CA PRO A 984 -25.07 17.36 -2.50
C PRO A 984 -24.19 16.77 -1.40
N ALA A 985 -23.81 15.49 -1.54
CA ALA A 985 -22.92 14.80 -0.60
C ALA A 985 -21.51 15.42 -0.55
N ARG A 986 -20.79 15.21 0.57
CA ARG A 986 -19.40 15.64 0.72
C ARG A 986 -18.47 14.88 -0.21
N THR A 987 -17.40 15.54 -0.65
CA THR A 987 -16.31 14.93 -1.43
C THR A 987 -15.23 14.27 -0.55
N PHE A 988 -15.17 14.61 0.73
CA PHE A 988 -14.19 14.09 1.69
C PHE A 988 -14.80 13.93 3.09
N THR A 989 -14.42 12.85 3.78
CA THR A 989 -14.72 12.51 5.18
C THR A 989 -13.55 11.66 5.67
N ALA A 990 -13.02 11.96 6.85
CA ALA A 990 -11.85 11.26 7.39
C ALA A 990 -12.19 9.83 7.85
N GLU A 991 -11.23 8.92 7.73
CA GLU A 991 -11.34 7.53 8.20
C GLU A 991 -11.70 7.45 9.70
N GLY A 992 -12.65 6.57 10.04
CA GLY A 992 -13.20 6.31 11.36
C GLY A 992 -14.24 7.33 11.81
N THR A 993 -14.58 8.33 10.99
CA THR A 993 -15.64 9.29 11.31
C THR A 993 -16.97 8.55 11.45
N VAL A 994 -17.76 8.93 12.45
CA VAL A 994 -19.10 8.40 12.74
C VAL A 994 -20.14 9.38 12.21
N GLY A 995 -21.12 8.88 11.46
CA GLY A 995 -22.18 9.68 10.86
C GLY A 995 -23.57 9.13 11.13
N ILE A 996 -24.59 10.01 11.08
CA ILE A 996 -26.02 9.69 11.18
C ILE A 996 -26.77 10.21 9.94
N GLY A 997 -27.40 9.31 9.18
CA GLY A 997 -28.12 9.62 7.94
C GLY A 997 -29.48 8.93 7.92
N GLY A 998 -30.56 9.71 7.81
CA GLY A 998 -31.89 9.16 8.12
C GLY A 998 -31.94 8.79 9.60
N MET A 999 -32.09 7.51 9.89
CA MET A 999 -31.98 6.94 11.24
C MET A 999 -30.80 5.97 11.41
N TYR A 1000 -29.96 5.85 10.38
CA TYR A 1000 -28.83 4.94 10.34
C TYR A 1000 -27.56 5.61 10.85
N MET A 1001 -26.70 4.81 11.46
CA MET A 1001 -25.35 5.16 11.86
C MET A 1001 -24.36 4.47 10.93
N CYS A 1002 -23.30 5.18 10.54
CA CYS A 1002 -22.16 4.62 9.84
C CYS A 1002 -20.83 5.00 10.50
N ILE A 1003 -19.80 4.20 10.20
CA ILE A 1003 -18.39 4.48 10.50
C ILE A 1003 -17.65 4.43 9.16
N TYR A 1004 -17.04 5.52 8.74
CA TYR A 1004 -16.32 5.57 7.45
C TYR A 1004 -15.03 4.74 7.53
N GLY A 1005 -14.94 3.62 6.79
CA GLY A 1005 -13.79 2.70 6.86
C GLY A 1005 -12.49 3.21 6.22
N MET A 1006 -12.55 4.37 5.57
CA MET A 1006 -11.43 5.01 4.87
C MET A 1006 -11.78 6.48 4.57
N ASP A 1007 -10.77 7.27 4.22
CA ASP A 1007 -10.97 8.59 3.66
C ASP A 1007 -11.82 8.49 2.38
N SER A 1008 -13.00 9.11 2.40
CA SER A 1008 -14.00 8.88 1.35
C SER A 1008 -15.06 9.98 1.24
N PRO A 1009 -15.78 10.08 0.11
CA PRO A 1009 -17.01 10.88 0.02
C PRO A 1009 -18.07 10.37 1.01
N GLY A 1010 -18.99 11.25 1.44
CA GLY A 1010 -19.97 10.86 2.46
C GLY A 1010 -21.22 11.73 2.50
N GLY A 1011 -22.37 11.10 2.75
CA GLY A 1011 -23.67 11.76 2.83
C GLY A 1011 -24.24 11.92 4.24
N TYR A 1012 -23.67 11.30 5.27
CA TYR A 1012 -24.26 11.25 6.61
C TYR A 1012 -23.89 12.49 7.43
N GLN A 1013 -24.72 12.88 8.40
CA GLN A 1013 -24.42 14.00 9.32
C GLN A 1013 -23.37 13.57 10.35
N LEU A 1014 -22.29 14.33 10.51
CA LEU A 1014 -21.13 13.88 11.29
C LEU A 1014 -21.28 14.16 12.79
N VAL A 1015 -20.86 13.23 13.65
CA VAL A 1015 -21.03 13.34 15.11
C VAL A 1015 -19.75 13.08 15.93
N GLY A 1016 -18.75 12.40 15.38
CA GLY A 1016 -17.49 12.11 16.08
C GLY A 1016 -16.61 11.16 15.28
N ARG A 1017 -15.56 10.61 15.90
CA ARG A 1017 -14.62 9.68 15.26
C ARG A 1017 -14.23 8.53 16.20
N THR A 1018 -13.97 7.36 15.65
CA THR A 1018 -13.60 6.14 16.37
C THR A 1018 -12.32 5.51 15.81
N ILE A 1019 -11.96 4.30 16.24
CA ILE A 1019 -10.81 3.52 15.77
C ILE A 1019 -11.04 2.92 14.36
N PRO A 1020 -9.97 2.53 13.65
CA PRO A 1020 -10.12 1.93 12.33
C PRO A 1020 -10.86 0.60 12.35
N ILE A 1021 -11.83 0.46 11.45
CA ILE A 1021 -12.60 -0.78 11.23
C ILE A 1021 -12.06 -1.62 10.07
N TRP A 1022 -11.01 -1.13 9.40
CA TRP A 1022 -10.27 -1.80 8.34
C TRP A 1022 -8.78 -1.76 8.63
N ASN A 1023 -8.13 -2.92 8.67
CA ASN A 1023 -6.69 -3.08 8.86
C ASN A 1023 -6.07 -3.76 7.65
N LYS A 1024 -5.50 -2.94 6.76
CA LYS A 1024 -4.93 -3.34 5.47
C LYS A 1024 -3.92 -4.50 5.58
N PHE A 1025 -3.09 -4.54 6.61
CA PHE A 1025 -2.01 -5.52 6.74
C PHE A 1025 -2.16 -6.43 7.97
N LYS A 1026 -3.34 -6.49 8.58
CA LYS A 1026 -3.71 -7.41 9.68
C LYS A 1026 -2.71 -7.42 10.85
N LYS A 1027 -2.35 -6.26 11.38
CA LYS A 1027 -1.44 -6.17 12.55
C LYS A 1027 -2.15 -6.51 13.87
N ASN A 1028 -3.43 -6.19 14.00
CA ASN A 1028 -4.22 -6.49 15.19
C ASN A 1028 -4.91 -7.85 15.08
N LYS A 1029 -4.66 -8.72 16.07
CA LYS A 1029 -5.20 -10.09 16.12
C LYS A 1029 -6.72 -10.15 16.18
N GLN A 1030 -7.40 -9.09 16.65
CA GLN A 1030 -8.87 -9.07 16.72
C GLN A 1030 -9.56 -9.04 15.34
N PHE A 1031 -8.82 -8.73 14.27
CA PHE A 1031 -9.30 -8.83 12.89
C PHE A 1031 -9.31 -10.28 12.35
N GLY A 1032 -8.65 -11.22 13.03
CA GLY A 1032 -8.50 -12.59 12.55
C GLY A 1032 -7.82 -12.66 11.18
N ASP A 1033 -8.35 -13.50 10.28
CA ASP A 1033 -7.78 -13.74 8.96
C ASP A 1033 -8.23 -12.72 7.90
N GLN A 1034 -8.97 -11.67 8.25
CA GLN A 1034 -9.54 -10.74 7.28
C GLN A 1034 -9.15 -9.29 7.60
N PRO A 1035 -9.07 -8.38 6.60
CA PRO A 1035 -8.76 -6.98 6.84
C PRO A 1035 -9.93 -6.17 7.40
N TRP A 1036 -11.16 -6.67 7.38
CA TRP A 1036 -12.33 -5.99 7.96
C TRP A 1036 -12.64 -6.49 9.37
N PHE A 1037 -13.13 -5.58 10.22
CA PHE A 1037 -13.42 -5.89 11.62
C PHE A 1037 -14.88 -6.27 11.88
N LEU A 1038 -15.81 -5.56 11.25
CA LEU A 1038 -17.24 -5.66 11.48
C LEU A 1038 -17.87 -6.82 10.70
N GLN A 1039 -18.90 -7.40 11.28
CA GLN A 1039 -19.71 -8.47 10.70
C GLN A 1039 -21.18 -8.08 10.71
N PHE A 1040 -21.98 -8.71 9.84
CA PHE A 1040 -23.43 -8.55 9.88
C PHE A 1040 -23.97 -8.95 11.25
N PHE A 1041 -24.92 -8.16 11.76
CA PHE A 1041 -25.53 -8.33 13.08
C PHE A 1041 -24.61 -8.12 14.29
N ASP A 1042 -23.40 -7.58 14.11
CA ASP A 1042 -22.68 -6.97 15.22
C ASP A 1042 -23.50 -5.81 15.83
N GLN A 1043 -23.29 -5.57 17.11
CA GLN A 1043 -23.84 -4.46 17.86
C GLN A 1043 -22.71 -3.51 18.24
N ILE A 1044 -22.71 -2.31 17.70
CA ILE A 1044 -21.71 -1.29 18.03
C ILE A 1044 -22.22 -0.50 19.22
N LYS A 1045 -21.34 -0.32 20.22
CA LYS A 1045 -21.58 0.53 21.38
C LYS A 1045 -20.37 1.43 21.61
N PHE A 1046 -20.59 2.73 21.78
CA PHE A 1046 -19.50 3.67 21.99
C PHE A 1046 -19.23 3.91 23.48
N PHE A 1047 -17.98 4.22 23.82
CA PHE A 1047 -17.62 4.84 25.09
C PHE A 1047 -16.79 6.09 24.82
N GLU A 1048 -17.00 7.12 25.63
CA GLU A 1048 -16.39 8.43 25.41
C GLU A 1048 -14.90 8.42 25.75
N VAL A 1049 -14.10 9.01 24.87
CA VAL A 1049 -12.69 9.36 25.08
C VAL A 1049 -12.45 10.79 24.58
N SER A 1050 -11.40 11.44 25.06
CA SER A 1050 -10.92 12.70 24.47
C SER A 1050 -10.28 12.47 23.09
N GLU A 1051 -10.15 13.53 22.29
CA GLU A 1051 -9.46 13.46 20.98
C GLU A 1051 -8.02 12.94 21.12
N THR A 1052 -7.28 13.39 22.15
CA THR A 1052 -5.91 12.94 22.41
C THR A 1052 -5.84 11.46 22.76
N GLU A 1053 -6.77 10.97 23.59
CA GLU A 1053 -6.88 9.54 23.89
C GLU A 1053 -7.25 8.74 22.65
N LEU A 1054 -8.17 9.25 21.82
CA LEU A 1054 -8.56 8.58 20.57
C LEU A 1054 -7.38 8.44 19.61
N GLU A 1055 -6.54 9.46 19.43
CA GLU A 1055 -5.36 9.37 18.56
C GLU A 1055 -4.41 8.25 19.02
N GLN A 1056 -4.20 8.11 20.33
CA GLN A 1056 -3.42 7.01 20.88
C GLN A 1056 -4.10 5.65 20.64
N TRP A 1057 -5.41 5.54 20.90
CA TRP A 1057 -6.21 4.35 20.60
C TRP A 1057 -6.11 3.94 19.13
N ARG A 1058 -6.19 4.90 18.19
CA ARG A 1058 -6.10 4.64 16.75
C ARG A 1058 -4.74 4.05 16.37
N LEU A 1059 -3.66 4.65 16.86
CA LEU A 1059 -2.30 4.18 16.60
C LEU A 1059 -2.06 2.77 17.19
N ASP A 1060 -2.42 2.58 18.45
CA ASP A 1060 -2.18 1.31 19.15
C ASP A 1060 -3.08 0.19 18.62
N PHE A 1061 -4.35 0.48 18.33
CA PHE A 1061 -5.28 -0.51 17.81
C PHE A 1061 -4.88 -0.94 16.39
N ALA A 1062 -4.49 -0.01 15.52
CA ALA A 1062 -4.04 -0.34 14.16
C ALA A 1062 -2.80 -1.23 14.16
N ASN A 1063 -1.92 -1.11 15.15
CA ASN A 1063 -0.68 -1.88 15.29
C ASN A 1063 -0.78 -3.06 16.29
N GLY A 1064 -1.99 -3.40 16.76
CA GLY A 1064 -2.24 -4.55 17.63
C GLY A 1064 -1.75 -4.41 19.08
N GLN A 1065 -1.44 -3.18 19.52
CA GLN A 1065 -1.03 -2.85 20.90
C GLN A 1065 -2.23 -2.58 21.82
N ALA A 1066 -3.37 -2.18 21.25
CA ALA A 1066 -4.62 -2.02 21.99
C ALA A 1066 -5.67 -3.04 21.53
N GLN A 1067 -6.52 -3.45 22.47
CA GLN A 1067 -7.67 -4.31 22.20
C GLN A 1067 -8.93 -3.69 22.77
N ILE A 1068 -10.03 -3.84 22.03
CA ILE A 1068 -11.35 -3.46 22.54
C ILE A 1068 -12.04 -4.64 23.23
N ARG A 1069 -13.00 -4.34 24.09
CA ARG A 1069 -13.91 -5.35 24.63
C ARG A 1069 -14.87 -5.82 23.53
N ILE A 1070 -14.97 -7.13 23.37
CA ILE A 1070 -15.94 -7.82 22.52
C ILE A 1070 -16.73 -8.77 23.40
N GLU A 1071 -18.05 -8.75 23.32
CA GLU A 1071 -18.95 -9.63 24.07
C GLU A 1071 -19.80 -10.46 23.10
N GLU A 1072 -19.56 -11.77 23.08
CA GLU A 1072 -20.36 -12.72 22.29
C GLU A 1072 -21.77 -12.82 22.87
N THR A 1073 -22.79 -12.70 22.02
CA THR A 1073 -24.19 -12.71 22.39
C THR A 1073 -25.06 -13.30 21.27
N ILE A 1074 -26.38 -13.25 21.44
CA ILE A 1074 -27.37 -13.67 20.46
C ILE A 1074 -28.38 -12.53 20.30
N PHE A 1075 -28.64 -12.12 19.07
CA PHE A 1075 -29.80 -11.30 18.76
C PHE A 1075 -31.02 -12.21 18.66
N ASP A 1076 -31.89 -12.15 19.67
CA ASP A 1076 -33.13 -12.93 19.76
C ASP A 1076 -34.31 -12.07 19.32
N TYR A 1077 -34.92 -12.41 18.19
CA TYR A 1077 -36.00 -11.59 17.62
C TYR A 1077 -37.27 -11.62 18.48
N ALA A 1078 -37.58 -12.75 19.12
CA ALA A 1078 -38.75 -12.87 19.99
C ALA A 1078 -38.59 -11.99 21.24
N GLU A 1079 -37.38 -11.93 21.81
CA GLU A 1079 -37.07 -11.03 22.91
C GLU A 1079 -37.15 -9.56 22.50
N HIS A 1080 -36.69 -9.21 21.29
CA HIS A 1080 -36.83 -7.86 20.75
C HIS A 1080 -38.30 -7.46 20.57
N CYS A 1081 -39.14 -8.34 20.03
CA CYS A 1081 -40.58 -8.11 19.92
C CYS A 1081 -41.24 -7.88 21.29
N GLN A 1082 -40.85 -8.67 22.31
CA GLN A 1082 -41.34 -8.47 23.68
C GLN A 1082 -40.91 -7.12 24.24
N PHE A 1083 -39.64 -6.72 24.04
CA PHE A 1083 -39.13 -5.40 24.42
C PHE A 1083 -39.94 -4.26 23.79
N LEU A 1084 -40.25 -4.36 22.49
CA LEU A 1084 -41.06 -3.36 21.79
C LEU A 1084 -42.48 -3.27 22.39
N ALA A 1085 -43.08 -4.40 22.77
CA ALA A 1085 -44.39 -4.44 23.41
C ALA A 1085 -44.37 -3.82 24.82
N ASP A 1086 -43.36 -4.18 25.63
CA ASP A 1086 -43.21 -3.69 27.01
C ASP A 1086 -42.95 -2.17 27.07
N HIS A 1087 -42.36 -1.60 26.02
CA HIS A 1087 -42.03 -0.18 25.93
C HIS A 1087 -42.86 0.61 24.91
N ALA A 1088 -43.95 0.03 24.37
CA ALA A 1088 -44.72 0.60 23.28
C ALA A 1088 -45.13 2.06 23.52
N GLN A 1089 -45.66 2.37 24.71
CA GLN A 1089 -46.09 3.75 25.04
C GLN A 1089 -44.91 4.74 25.01
N SER A 1090 -43.77 4.39 25.61
CA SER A 1090 -42.60 5.26 25.64
C SER A 1090 -42.00 5.47 24.25
N ILE A 1091 -42.07 4.46 23.38
CA ILE A 1091 -41.64 4.56 21.99
C ILE A 1091 -42.57 5.50 21.22
N THR A 1092 -43.89 5.35 21.35
CA THR A 1092 -44.87 6.22 20.70
C THR A 1092 -44.70 7.67 21.14
N ASP A 1093 -44.58 7.95 22.44
CA ASP A 1093 -44.40 9.31 22.97
C ASP A 1093 -43.14 9.98 22.37
N PHE A 1094 -42.04 9.23 22.25
CA PHE A 1094 -40.80 9.71 21.63
C PHE A 1094 -41.00 10.02 20.14
N GLN A 1095 -41.62 9.10 19.39
CA GLN A 1095 -41.84 9.24 17.95
C GLN A 1095 -42.77 10.42 17.63
N GLU A 1096 -43.84 10.63 18.41
CA GLU A 1096 -44.75 11.75 18.22
C GLU A 1096 -44.04 13.09 18.43
N LYS A 1097 -43.24 13.21 19.50
CA LYS A 1097 -42.41 14.39 19.77
C LYS A 1097 -41.42 14.66 18.64
N GLN A 1098 -40.73 13.62 18.19
CA GLN A 1098 -39.75 13.69 17.11
C GLN A 1098 -40.40 14.09 15.78
N GLN A 1099 -41.54 13.51 15.42
CA GLN A 1099 -42.26 13.84 14.19
C GLN A 1099 -42.77 15.28 14.16
N LEU A 1100 -43.22 15.80 15.31
CA LEU A 1100 -43.61 17.20 15.42
C LEU A 1100 -42.42 18.13 15.12
N ALA A 1101 -41.28 17.89 15.77
CA ALA A 1101 -40.07 18.67 15.56
C ALA A 1101 -39.55 18.59 14.11
N PHE A 1102 -39.59 17.39 13.53
CA PHE A 1102 -39.24 17.15 12.13
C PHE A 1102 -40.10 17.98 11.18
N LYS A 1103 -41.44 17.97 11.35
CA LYS A 1103 -42.36 18.80 10.55
C LYS A 1103 -42.05 20.28 10.71
N THR A 1104 -41.74 20.74 11.92
CA THR A 1104 -41.37 22.13 12.19
C THR A 1104 -40.09 22.53 11.46
N GLU A 1105 -39.03 21.75 11.55
CA GLU A 1105 -37.74 22.05 10.92
C GLU A 1105 -37.84 22.00 9.38
N VAL A 1106 -38.54 21.01 8.82
CA VAL A 1106 -38.80 20.93 7.37
C VAL A 1106 -39.59 22.15 6.86
N THR A 1107 -40.59 22.60 7.62
CA THR A 1107 -41.38 23.80 7.27
C THR A 1107 -40.54 25.07 7.33
N ARG A 1108 -39.71 25.21 8.36
CA ARG A 1108 -38.76 26.32 8.49
C ARG A 1108 -37.83 26.39 7.29
N TRP A 1109 -37.27 25.24 6.88
CA TRP A 1109 -36.38 25.16 5.74
C TRP A 1109 -37.06 25.56 4.41
N LYS A 1110 -38.27 25.05 4.15
CA LYS A 1110 -39.05 25.43 2.96
C LYS A 1110 -39.27 26.94 2.85
N ASN A 1111 -39.34 27.65 3.97
CA ASN A 1111 -39.53 29.10 3.99
C ASN A 1111 -38.22 29.90 3.82
N GLU A 1112 -37.08 29.39 4.30
CA GLU A 1112 -35.78 30.10 4.24
C GLU A 1112 -35.13 30.04 2.82
N PHE A 1113 -35.40 29.01 2.01
CA PHE A 1113 -34.74 28.80 0.70
C PHE A 1113 -35.53 29.29 -0.54
N VAL A 1114 -36.69 29.91 -0.36
CA VAL A 1114 -37.45 30.55 -1.47
C VAL A 1114 -36.85 31.92 -1.87
N HIS A 1115 -35.79 32.40 -1.20
CA HIS A 1115 -35.23 33.74 -1.37
C HIS A 1115 -33.69 33.81 -1.58
N ALA A 1116 -33.08 32.86 -2.28
CA ALA A 1116 -31.68 32.98 -2.71
C ALA A 1116 -31.60 33.34 -4.21
N GLU A 1117 -31.18 34.57 -4.51
CA GLU A 1117 -31.04 35.16 -5.84
C GLU A 1117 -29.91 34.52 -6.68
N GLU A 1118 -30.14 34.47 -7.98
CA GLU A 1118 -29.18 34.11 -9.03
C GLU A 1118 -28.00 35.08 -9.06
N ILE A 1119 -26.78 34.56 -9.01
CA ILE A 1119 -25.56 35.34 -9.17
C ILE A 1119 -25.37 35.62 -10.66
N HIS A 1120 -25.50 36.89 -11.04
CA HIS A 1120 -25.23 37.40 -12.38
C HIS A 1120 -23.75 37.24 -12.76
N GLU A 1121 -23.45 36.62 -13.90
CA GLU A 1121 -22.13 36.67 -14.52
C GLU A 1121 -21.87 38.07 -15.12
N PRO A 1122 -20.68 38.68 -14.89
CA PRO A 1122 -20.30 39.91 -15.58
C PRO A 1122 -19.86 39.62 -17.02
N GLU A 1123 -20.32 40.45 -17.96
CA GLU A 1123 -19.84 40.48 -19.34
C GLU A 1123 -18.33 40.79 -19.39
N VAL A 1124 -17.57 39.98 -20.13
CA VAL A 1124 -16.14 40.19 -20.39
C VAL A 1124 -15.98 41.09 -21.61
N GLU A 1125 -15.30 42.23 -21.46
CA GLU A 1125 -14.85 43.05 -22.59
C GLU A 1125 -13.84 42.25 -23.45
N GLN A 1126 -14.13 42.07 -24.74
CA GLN A 1126 -13.21 41.45 -25.69
C GLN A 1126 -12.01 42.36 -25.97
N GLN A 1127 -10.87 42.08 -25.33
CA GLN A 1127 -9.57 42.61 -25.73
C GLN A 1127 -8.93 41.69 -26.79
N ASP A 1128 -8.28 42.28 -27.79
CA ASP A 1128 -7.58 41.55 -28.85
C ASP A 1128 -6.21 41.05 -28.35
N PHE A 1129 -6.07 39.73 -28.24
CA PHE A 1129 -4.83 39.06 -27.82
C PHE A 1129 -4.18 38.23 -28.95
N SER A 1130 -4.52 38.51 -30.22
CA SER A 1130 -4.04 37.75 -31.38
C SER A 1130 -2.51 37.71 -31.54
N ASP A 1131 -1.78 38.67 -30.96
CA ASP A 1131 -0.32 38.74 -30.95
C ASP A 1131 0.37 37.94 -29.82
N PHE A 1132 -0.38 37.24 -28.97
CA PHE A 1132 0.13 36.52 -27.79
C PHE A 1132 -0.18 35.01 -27.84
N ILE A 1133 0.64 34.20 -27.18
CA ILE A 1133 0.46 32.76 -27.08
C ILE A 1133 -0.52 32.45 -25.96
N ALA A 1134 -1.63 31.77 -26.29
CA ALA A 1134 -2.62 31.35 -25.30
C ALA A 1134 -2.17 30.05 -24.61
N LEU A 1135 -2.10 30.07 -23.28
CA LEU A 1135 -2.11 28.85 -22.46
C LEU A 1135 -3.56 28.50 -22.14
N ASN A 1136 -4.02 27.38 -22.71
CA ASN A 1136 -5.40 26.96 -22.64
C ASN A 1136 -5.64 25.96 -21.51
N ALA A 1137 -6.88 25.88 -21.03
CA ALA A 1137 -7.32 24.82 -20.15
C ALA A 1137 -7.15 23.46 -20.85
N SER A 1138 -6.33 22.59 -20.26
CA SER A 1138 -6.07 21.24 -20.81
C SER A 1138 -7.29 20.32 -20.71
N MET A 1139 -8.27 20.66 -19.88
CA MET A 1139 -9.58 20.02 -19.80
C MET A 1139 -10.62 20.93 -19.17
N THR A 1140 -11.89 20.55 -19.33
CA THR A 1140 -13.03 21.19 -18.69
C THR A 1140 -13.01 20.95 -17.17
N GLY A 1141 -13.17 22.01 -16.38
CA GLY A 1141 -13.14 21.96 -14.91
C GLY A 1141 -13.36 23.32 -14.27
N ASN A 1142 -13.21 23.41 -12.94
CA ASN A 1142 -13.29 24.67 -12.22
C ASN A 1142 -11.89 25.20 -11.91
N VAL A 1143 -11.60 26.48 -12.16
CA VAL A 1143 -10.31 27.08 -11.81
C VAL A 1143 -10.24 27.21 -10.29
N TRP A 1144 -9.42 26.41 -9.63
CA TRP A 1144 -9.27 26.49 -8.18
C TRP A 1144 -8.34 27.64 -7.77
N LYS A 1145 -7.17 27.74 -8.42
CA LYS A 1145 -6.17 28.77 -8.12
C LYS A 1145 -5.53 29.27 -9.40
N VAL A 1146 -5.25 30.57 -9.44
CA VAL A 1146 -4.32 31.15 -10.39
C VAL A 1146 -3.03 31.44 -9.61
N LEU A 1147 -1.90 30.91 -10.07
CA LEU A 1147 -0.61 30.95 -9.36
C LEU A 1147 0.35 32.01 -9.89
N VAL A 1148 -0.06 32.75 -10.92
CA VAL A 1148 0.76 33.75 -11.59
C VAL A 1148 0.09 35.11 -11.59
N GLU A 1149 0.89 36.16 -11.69
CA GLU A 1149 0.44 37.54 -11.81
C GLU A 1149 0.74 38.13 -13.20
N GLN A 1150 -0.05 39.12 -13.62
CA GLN A 1150 0.21 39.85 -14.85
C GLN A 1150 1.59 40.54 -14.78
N GLY A 1151 2.45 40.27 -15.77
CA GLY A 1151 3.83 40.78 -15.84
C GLY A 1151 4.89 39.83 -15.28
N GLN A 1152 4.50 38.69 -14.68
CA GLN A 1152 5.43 37.68 -14.18
C GLN A 1152 6.13 36.95 -15.33
N ILE A 1153 7.44 36.73 -15.20
CA ILE A 1153 8.21 35.83 -16.08
C ILE A 1153 8.06 34.41 -15.54
N VAL A 1154 7.57 33.50 -16.37
CA VAL A 1154 7.40 32.09 -16.03
C VAL A 1154 8.32 31.25 -16.90
N LYS A 1155 8.94 30.23 -16.31
CA LYS A 1155 9.77 29.26 -17.03
C LYS A 1155 8.92 28.17 -17.66
N LYS A 1156 9.43 27.55 -18.71
CA LYS A 1156 8.85 26.31 -19.25
C LYS A 1156 8.70 25.27 -18.14
N GLY A 1157 7.49 24.72 -18.01
CA GLY A 1157 7.12 23.75 -16.98
C GLY A 1157 6.73 24.35 -15.63
N GLU A 1158 6.74 25.68 -15.47
CA GLU A 1158 6.24 26.34 -14.26
C GLU A 1158 4.69 26.31 -14.24
N THR A 1159 4.10 26.10 -13.06
CA THR A 1159 2.64 25.99 -12.92
C THR A 1159 1.99 27.36 -12.90
N ILE A 1160 1.05 27.60 -13.81
CA ILE A 1160 0.39 28.89 -13.99
C ILE A 1160 -0.97 28.97 -13.28
N ALA A 1161 -1.71 27.87 -13.26
CA ALA A 1161 -3.04 27.76 -12.67
C ALA A 1161 -3.30 26.32 -12.24
N ILE A 1162 -4.30 26.11 -11.39
CA ILE A 1162 -4.78 24.79 -10.98
C ILE A 1162 -6.26 24.70 -11.33
N ILE A 1163 -6.63 23.69 -12.10
CA ILE A 1163 -8.01 23.34 -12.43
C ILE A 1163 -8.43 22.16 -11.54
N GLU A 1164 -9.56 22.27 -10.86
CA GLU A 1164 -10.25 21.14 -10.26
C GLU A 1164 -11.12 20.45 -11.33
N ALA A 1165 -10.73 19.23 -11.71
CA ALA A 1165 -11.53 18.37 -12.58
C ALA A 1165 -11.34 16.90 -12.16
N MET A 1166 -12.32 16.04 -12.44
CA MET A 1166 -12.30 14.64 -12.02
C MET A 1166 -12.14 14.42 -10.51
N LYS A 1167 -12.51 15.43 -9.70
CA LYS A 1167 -12.28 15.51 -8.24
C LYS A 1167 -10.78 15.52 -7.88
N MET A 1168 -9.94 16.04 -8.77
CA MET A 1168 -8.49 16.16 -8.61
C MET A 1168 -8.04 17.58 -8.94
N GLU A 1169 -6.93 17.98 -8.35
CA GLU A 1169 -6.22 19.23 -8.64
C GLU A 1169 -5.26 19.00 -9.80
N LEU A 1170 -5.48 19.70 -10.91
CA LEU A 1170 -4.71 19.54 -12.14
C LEU A 1170 -3.92 20.82 -12.43
N PRO A 1171 -2.59 20.79 -12.27
CA PRO A 1171 -1.76 21.93 -12.61
C PRO A 1171 -1.74 22.14 -14.12
N VAL A 1172 -1.90 23.40 -14.54
CA VAL A 1172 -1.64 23.85 -15.91
C VAL A 1172 -0.23 24.42 -15.94
N TYR A 1173 0.61 23.91 -16.84
CA TYR A 1173 2.02 24.30 -16.97
C TYR A 1173 2.22 25.28 -18.13
N ALA A 1174 3.22 26.14 -18.03
CA ALA A 1174 3.70 26.93 -19.16
C ALA A 1174 4.45 26.03 -20.17
N ASP A 1175 4.01 26.02 -21.43
CA ASP A 1175 4.64 25.22 -22.49
C ASP A 1175 6.03 25.75 -22.91
N GLU A 1176 6.25 27.05 -22.73
CA GLU A 1176 7.48 27.78 -23.05
C GLU A 1176 7.80 28.83 -21.97
N GLU A 1177 9.03 29.36 -21.98
CA GLU A 1177 9.40 30.50 -21.15
C GLU A 1177 8.84 31.80 -21.76
N GLY A 1178 8.24 32.66 -20.95
CA GLY A 1178 7.68 33.92 -21.42
C GLY A 1178 7.13 34.81 -20.31
N THR A 1179 6.58 35.96 -20.69
CA THR A 1179 5.99 36.90 -19.73
C THR A 1179 4.47 36.85 -19.77
N VAL A 1180 3.82 36.67 -18.62
CA VAL A 1180 2.36 36.66 -18.49
C VAL A 1180 1.80 38.04 -18.86
N LYS A 1181 1.06 38.12 -19.96
CA LYS A 1181 0.51 39.39 -20.46
C LYS A 1181 -0.90 39.65 -19.97
N ALA A 1182 -1.73 38.63 -19.87
CA ALA A 1182 -3.10 38.73 -19.38
C ALA A 1182 -3.54 37.41 -18.74
N ILE A 1183 -4.36 37.50 -17.70
CA ILE A 1183 -5.00 36.36 -17.04
C ILE A 1183 -6.49 36.54 -17.27
N ILE A 1184 -7.11 35.59 -17.96
CA ILE A 1184 -8.51 35.67 -18.43
C ILE A 1184 -9.44 34.84 -17.52
N CYS A 1185 -8.86 34.00 -16.67
CA CYS A 1185 -9.57 33.15 -15.72
C CYS A 1185 -9.53 33.70 -14.28
N ARG A 1186 -10.50 33.31 -13.46
CA ARG A 1186 -10.53 33.59 -12.01
C ARG A 1186 -10.81 32.33 -11.19
N ALA A 1187 -10.38 32.31 -9.93
CA ALA A 1187 -10.75 31.24 -9.01
C ALA A 1187 -12.29 31.11 -8.89
N GLY A 1188 -12.81 29.89 -8.92
CA GLY A 1188 -14.24 29.58 -8.94
C GLY A 1188 -14.89 29.56 -10.34
N GLN A 1189 -14.19 30.00 -11.39
CA GLN A 1189 -14.73 30.01 -12.76
C GLN A 1189 -14.68 28.61 -13.38
N THR A 1190 -15.78 28.17 -13.97
CA THR A 1190 -15.78 26.98 -14.83
C THR A 1190 -15.17 27.34 -16.18
N VAL A 1191 -14.22 26.53 -16.64
CA VAL A 1191 -13.52 26.68 -17.91
C VAL A 1191 -13.66 25.41 -18.72
N HIS A 1192 -13.73 25.54 -20.05
CA HIS A 1192 -13.85 24.41 -20.97
C HIS A 1192 -12.50 24.04 -21.59
N THR A 1193 -12.38 22.77 -22.02
CA THR A 1193 -11.18 22.29 -22.73
C THR A 1193 -10.86 23.19 -23.93
N GLY A 1194 -9.63 23.72 -23.98
CA GLY A 1194 -9.17 24.62 -25.05
C GLY A 1194 -9.50 26.10 -24.82
N GLU A 1195 -10.18 26.46 -23.74
CA GLU A 1195 -10.45 27.86 -23.38
C GLU A 1195 -9.17 28.53 -22.85
N PRO A 1196 -8.82 29.75 -23.30
CA PRO A 1196 -7.61 30.45 -22.85
C PRO A 1196 -7.69 30.86 -21.38
N LEU A 1197 -6.71 30.43 -20.59
CA LEU A 1197 -6.58 30.82 -19.18
C LEU A 1197 -5.70 32.05 -19.01
N VAL A 1198 -4.57 32.05 -19.72
CA VAL A 1198 -3.51 33.05 -19.62
C VAL A 1198 -2.92 33.28 -21.02
N TYR A 1199 -2.60 34.52 -21.36
CA TYR A 1199 -1.84 34.85 -22.57
C TYR A 1199 -0.41 35.25 -22.21
N MET A 1200 0.56 34.72 -22.96
CA MET A 1200 1.99 34.95 -22.77
C MET A 1200 2.64 35.64 -23.98
N LYS A 1201 3.67 36.44 -23.68
CA LYS A 1201 4.54 37.09 -24.67
C LYS A 1201 5.92 36.45 -24.71
#